data_AF-A0A1T4REJ1-F1
#
_entry.id   AF-A0A1T4REJ1-F1
#
_cell.length_a   1.000
_cell.length_b   1.000
_cell.length_c   1.000
_cell.angle_alpha   90.00
_cell.angle_beta   90.00
_cell.angle_gamma   90.00
#
_symmetry.space_group_name_H-M   'P 1'
#
loop_
_entity.id
_entity.type
_entity.pdbx_description
1 polymer ?
#
loop_
_entity_poly.entity_id
_entity_poly.type
_entity_poly.pdbx_seq_one_letter_code
_entity_poly.pdbx_strand_id
1 'polypeptide(L)'
;MSLLKRLEKEKGSEGEKSREHSGFSGASAPKVTRDPYADLKVRIHKEVINELEEEISKGGKMEDLDEAKLAQQIEDVVQTFLDKEAAFIPRQDRQKIVQEIIDEVLGFGPINPLINDPTVSEIMVNGPNQVYVERKGKLELTDIKFRDNDHVLHIIEKIVAPIGRRIDESMPMVDARLPDGSRVNAIIPPLALKGPTITIRKFSKDPLKIEDLIRFGTLTVEMAKFLDACVKGKLNIVVSGGTGSGKCMLGRTPVLWSDGWNSIGKKVDEAMLKQPPYTDGDGWEYVDTNLKVLSFDWTKGEYKLAENVRLWRHRAPDQIYKIKTATGREIEVTPEHPFFTLVNGNITEIKASDLSTGLMIAVPSYLPIHPEKVNILDQLMESNGLYVKDDFADIKPILAHEELKKLARKLNKNYSTVREWFKENNIPIKFWWLIRKHFNKTEEINRVIVKAKTSNETINISLDKFNTDIFWLLGLLLADGHLGKKYLEIHGNNVDLLEQAQRIVKENFEVYGQLEFARNRTPRIRFYSSALVEIFECLGVPRGKKADKIKPLPWWYKLDNDSLSGFISGLWDGDGYIGKNALEYSSKSPELIEFIRQALLHYGIISIYRRKSEHHYAIISGLDNIKRFYECFSLKNQKKLQHLTFLAQSPIVSNQKIGQIASYPVFWDKIIEVELIKNTEPYVYDITVSDLHNFIAGTGGGFITHNTTTLNVLSSFIPNDERIITIEDAAELQLRQEHVVTLETRPPNIEGKGAITMRDLVRNSLRMRPDRIVVGEVRSGEALDMLQAMNTGHDGSLTTGHANSPRDMLARLETMVLMAGMELPVRAIREQIASAIDVIVQQSRLRDGSRKITHITEVVGMEGDTIVLQDIFVYEQMGVDDKGKIIGRHRATGIRPKFMSKLEAAGIHLPEDIFINR
;
A
#
# COMPACT_ATOMS: atom_id res chain seq x y z
N MET A 1 -10.87 -2.24 40.88
CA MET A 1 -9.96 -1.43 41.73
C MET A 1 -8.81 -0.98 40.84
N SER A 2 -8.61 0.33 40.68
CA SER A 2 -7.55 0.88 39.81
C SER A 2 -6.15 0.55 40.32
N LEU A 3 -5.19 0.50 39.41
CA LEU A 3 -3.77 0.23 39.64
C LEU A 3 -3.18 1.17 40.72
N LEU A 4 -3.67 2.41 40.80
CA LEU A 4 -3.35 3.42 41.82
C LEU A 4 -3.52 2.91 43.26
N LYS A 5 -4.60 2.19 43.56
CA LYS A 5 -4.86 1.67 44.92
C LYS A 5 -3.99 0.45 45.30
N ARG A 6 -3.30 -0.18 44.34
CA ARG A 6 -2.39 -1.31 44.61
C ARG A 6 -0.95 -0.84 44.81
N LEU A 7 -0.52 0.19 44.09
CA LEU A 7 0.86 0.70 44.15
C LEU A 7 1.18 1.54 45.39
N GLU A 8 0.16 2.09 46.07
CA GLU A 8 0.35 2.77 47.36
C GLU A 8 0.63 1.79 48.52
N LYS A 9 0.35 0.50 48.36
CA LYS A 9 0.52 -0.51 49.41
C LYS A 9 1.89 -1.19 49.43
N GLU A 10 2.71 -1.01 48.41
CA GLU A 10 4.01 -1.72 48.27
C GLU A 10 5.26 -0.85 48.48
N LYS A 11 5.10 0.46 48.77
CA LYS A 11 6.24 1.36 49.04
C LYS A 11 6.69 1.40 50.51
N GLY A 12 6.92 0.24 51.13
CA GLY A 12 7.39 0.18 52.51
C GLY A 12 8.30 -1.02 52.81
N SER A 13 9.59 -0.90 52.43
CA SER A 13 10.78 -1.74 52.74
C SER A 13 11.49 -2.10 51.41
N GLU A 14 12.76 -1.84 51.11
CA GLU A 14 14.00 -1.66 51.87
C GLU A 14 15.08 -1.07 50.92
N GLY A 15 16.10 -0.40 51.47
CA GLY A 15 17.36 -0.04 50.78
C GLY A 15 18.21 -1.28 50.46
N GLU A 16 19.28 -1.27 49.66
CA GLU A 16 20.43 -0.38 49.65
C GLU A 16 21.28 -0.54 48.36
N LYS A 17 21.92 0.57 47.96
CA LYS A 17 23.32 0.77 47.48
C LYS A 17 23.84 0.14 46.16
N SER A 18 23.74 0.96 45.12
CA SER A 18 24.83 1.57 44.31
C SER A 18 26.18 0.86 44.12
N ARG A 19 26.62 0.76 42.85
CA ARG A 19 27.99 1.14 42.41
C ARG A 19 27.96 1.67 40.96
N GLU A 20 28.42 2.91 40.80
CA GLU A 20 28.67 3.62 39.54
C GLU A 20 29.80 2.97 38.73
N HIS A 21 29.81 3.14 37.40
CA HIS A 21 31.04 3.36 36.62
C HIS A 21 30.79 4.33 35.45
N SER A 22 31.74 5.23 35.28
CA SER A 22 31.72 6.50 34.55
C SER A 22 32.25 6.42 33.10
N GLY A 23 31.63 7.20 32.21
CA GLY A 23 32.31 8.00 31.16
C GLY A 23 32.32 7.46 29.72
N PHE A 24 31.59 8.12 28.80
CA PHE A 24 32.15 9.03 27.79
C PHE A 24 31.06 9.77 26.97
N SER A 25 31.23 11.09 26.87
CA SER A 25 30.56 12.07 26.00
C SER A 25 30.93 11.89 24.51
N GLY A 26 30.15 12.25 23.49
CA GLY A 26 28.86 12.92 23.43
C GLY A 26 28.42 13.17 21.97
N ALA A 27 27.15 13.55 21.82
CA ALA A 27 26.61 14.31 20.70
C ALA A 27 25.64 15.33 21.32
N SER A 28 25.76 16.61 20.96
CA SER A 28 24.97 17.67 21.56
C SER A 28 23.48 17.44 21.31
N ALA A 29 22.75 17.08 22.37
CA ALA A 29 21.30 17.06 22.37
C ALA A 29 20.76 18.46 21.98
N PRO A 30 19.65 18.54 21.24
CA PRO A 30 18.98 19.82 20.99
C PRO A 30 18.69 20.48 22.35
N LYS A 31 19.04 21.76 22.49
CA LYS A 31 18.79 22.55 23.71
C LYS A 31 17.30 22.41 24.07
N VAL A 32 17.03 21.72 25.16
CA VAL A 32 15.69 21.54 25.71
C VAL A 32 15.18 22.91 26.16
N THR A 33 14.31 23.53 25.38
CA THR A 33 13.45 24.61 25.85
C THR A 33 12.40 23.98 26.75
N ARG A 34 12.62 24.04 28.07
CA ARG A 34 11.60 23.67 29.06
C ARG A 34 10.41 24.62 28.89
N ASP A 35 9.22 24.07 28.79
CA ASP A 35 7.98 24.85 28.89
C ASP A 35 8.01 25.62 30.23
N PRO A 36 8.02 26.96 30.21
CA PRO A 36 8.14 27.78 31.41
C PRO A 36 6.94 27.62 32.36
N TYR A 37 5.83 27.04 31.88
CA TYR A 37 4.59 26.88 32.64
C TYR A 37 4.28 25.43 33.02
N ALA A 38 5.19 24.47 32.80
CA ALA A 38 4.95 23.05 33.05
C ALA A 38 4.49 22.74 34.50
N ASP A 39 5.17 23.31 35.50
CA ASP A 39 4.82 23.10 36.92
C ASP A 39 3.47 23.73 37.28
N LEU A 40 3.12 24.85 36.62
CA LEU A 40 1.84 25.52 36.80
C LEU A 40 0.69 24.69 36.21
N LYS A 41 0.87 24.15 35.00
CA LYS A 41 -0.12 23.28 34.34
C LYS A 41 -0.45 22.05 35.17
N VAL A 42 0.55 21.43 35.81
CA VAL A 42 0.34 20.28 36.71
C VAL A 42 -0.49 20.65 37.94
N ARG A 43 -0.28 21.84 38.52
CA ARG A 43 -1.11 22.33 39.64
C ARG A 43 -2.54 22.61 39.21
N ILE A 44 -2.72 23.31 38.09
CA ILE A 44 -4.03 23.61 37.50
C ILE A 44 -4.80 22.31 37.21
N HIS A 45 -4.16 21.34 36.56
CA HIS A 45 -4.79 20.06 36.23
C HIS A 45 -5.26 19.31 37.48
N LYS A 46 -4.46 19.30 38.56
CA LYS A 46 -4.88 18.69 39.84
C LYS A 46 -6.08 19.40 40.45
N GLU A 47 -6.10 20.73 40.42
CA GLU A 47 -7.21 21.50 40.95
C GLU A 47 -8.50 21.27 40.15
N VAL A 48 -8.40 21.27 38.81
CA VAL A 48 -9.53 20.99 37.92
C VAL A 48 -10.12 19.61 38.18
N ILE A 49 -9.27 18.57 38.36
CA ILE A 49 -9.75 17.23 38.70
C ILE A 49 -10.44 17.22 40.07
N ASN A 50 -9.87 17.85 41.09
CA ASN A 50 -10.47 17.88 42.44
C ASN A 50 -11.85 18.57 42.42
N GLU A 51 -11.98 19.68 41.70
CA GLU A 51 -13.25 20.42 41.58
C GLU A 51 -14.30 19.59 40.81
N LEU A 52 -13.89 18.93 39.72
CA LEU A 52 -14.75 18.02 38.96
C LEU A 52 -15.19 16.81 39.81
N GLU A 53 -14.29 16.22 40.61
CA GLU A 53 -14.62 15.12 41.53
C GLU A 53 -15.58 15.57 42.64
N GLU A 54 -15.42 16.79 43.16
CA GLU A 54 -16.35 17.38 44.14
C GLU A 54 -17.74 17.64 43.54
N GLU A 55 -17.85 18.12 42.30
CA GLU A 55 -19.12 18.30 41.61
C GLU A 55 -19.83 16.97 41.33
N ILE A 56 -19.08 15.95 40.87
CA ILE A 56 -19.60 14.59 40.66
C ILE A 56 -20.12 13.99 41.98
N SER A 57 -19.43 14.27 43.09
CA SER A 57 -19.82 13.81 44.43
C SER A 57 -21.08 14.48 44.98
N LYS A 58 -21.43 15.70 44.51
CA LYS A 58 -22.60 16.49 44.95
C LYS A 58 -23.90 16.15 44.19
N GLY A 59 -23.91 15.09 43.37
CA GLY A 59 -25.14 14.47 42.85
C GLY A 59 -25.39 14.59 41.33
N GLY A 60 -24.39 15.00 40.54
CA GLY A 60 -24.50 15.00 39.08
C GLY A 60 -24.16 13.65 38.46
N LYS A 61 -25.07 13.07 37.66
CA LYS A 61 -24.69 12.00 36.72
C LYS A 61 -23.98 12.64 35.53
N MET A 62 -22.79 12.14 35.20
CA MET A 62 -21.90 12.63 34.14
C MET A 62 -22.50 12.51 32.71
N GLU A 63 -23.62 11.81 32.55
CA GLU A 63 -24.24 11.45 31.26
C GLU A 63 -25.21 12.52 30.71
N ASP A 64 -25.55 13.57 31.46
CA ASP A 64 -26.52 14.61 31.07
C ASP A 64 -25.89 16.01 30.84
N LEU A 65 -24.56 16.14 30.84
CA LEU A 65 -23.86 17.42 30.68
C LEU A 65 -23.37 17.59 29.23
N ASP A 66 -23.84 18.66 28.58
CA ASP A 66 -23.37 19.13 27.28
C ASP A 66 -21.84 19.38 27.33
N GLU A 67 -21.07 18.76 26.44
CA GLU A 67 -19.61 18.86 26.38
C GLU A 67 -19.13 20.32 26.28
N ALA A 68 -19.93 21.18 25.63
CA ALA A 68 -19.67 22.61 25.56
C ALA A 68 -19.81 23.30 26.93
N LYS A 69 -20.76 22.87 27.76
CA LYS A 69 -20.92 23.40 29.14
C LYS A 69 -19.80 22.94 30.04
N LEU A 70 -19.38 21.68 29.91
CA LEU A 70 -18.28 21.13 30.71
C LEU A 70 -16.94 21.79 30.34
N ALA A 71 -16.69 22.01 29.05
CA ALA A 71 -15.53 22.77 28.59
C ALA A 71 -15.54 24.21 29.14
N GLN A 72 -16.70 24.87 29.17
CA GLN A 72 -16.85 26.21 29.75
C GLN A 72 -16.60 26.23 31.26
N GLN A 73 -17.10 25.23 32.01
CA GLN A 73 -16.84 25.10 33.44
C GLN A 73 -15.35 24.89 33.73
N ILE A 74 -14.69 24.03 32.96
CA ILE A 74 -13.24 23.80 33.07
C ILE A 74 -12.49 25.10 32.77
N GLU A 75 -12.88 25.83 31.72
CA GLU A 75 -12.29 27.14 31.40
C GLU A 75 -12.44 28.11 32.57
N ASP A 76 -13.62 28.23 33.18
CA ASP A 76 -13.88 29.14 34.30
C ASP A 76 -13.02 28.81 35.54
N VAL A 77 -12.87 27.51 35.86
CA VAL A 77 -12.01 27.05 36.97
C VAL A 77 -10.54 27.37 36.69
N VAL A 78 -10.07 27.09 35.47
CA VAL A 78 -8.68 27.36 35.07
C VAL A 78 -8.41 28.87 35.09
N GLN A 79 -9.32 29.71 34.59
CA GLN A 79 -9.18 31.16 34.62
C GLN A 79 -9.13 31.69 36.06
N THR A 80 -10.02 31.21 36.93
CA THR A 80 -10.05 31.57 38.35
C THR A 80 -8.73 31.22 39.05
N PHE A 81 -8.16 30.06 38.74
CA PHE A 81 -6.86 29.66 39.28
C PHE A 81 -5.73 30.53 38.75
N LEU A 82 -5.71 30.81 37.44
CA LEU A 82 -4.71 31.68 36.81
C LEU A 82 -4.78 33.12 37.34
N ASP A 83 -5.95 33.63 37.67
CA ASP A 83 -6.12 34.95 38.29
C ASP A 83 -5.57 35.02 39.71
N LYS A 84 -5.67 33.93 40.49
CA LYS A 84 -5.18 33.86 41.86
C LYS A 84 -3.67 33.61 41.97
N GLU A 85 -3.13 32.64 41.22
CA GLU A 85 -1.74 32.19 41.37
C GLU A 85 -0.78 32.75 40.30
N ALA A 86 -1.30 33.24 39.18
CA ALA A 86 -0.50 33.54 38.00
C ALA A 86 -0.99 34.80 37.23
N ALA A 87 -1.33 35.86 37.98
CA ALA A 87 -1.85 37.13 37.47
C ALA A 87 -1.00 37.76 36.34
N PHE A 88 0.32 37.51 36.33
CA PHE A 88 1.29 38.14 35.42
C PHE A 88 1.51 37.40 34.09
N ILE A 89 0.84 36.28 33.83
CA ILE A 89 0.98 35.54 32.56
C ILE A 89 0.30 36.31 31.40
N PRO A 90 0.97 36.50 30.25
CA PRO A 90 0.37 37.13 29.08
C PRO A 90 -0.93 36.46 28.62
N ARG A 91 -1.88 37.24 28.11
CA ARG A 91 -3.20 36.74 27.68
C ARG A 91 -3.13 35.61 26.65
N GLN A 92 -2.16 35.64 25.73
CA GLN A 92 -1.95 34.58 24.73
C GLN A 92 -1.51 33.26 25.36
N ASP A 93 -0.57 33.32 26.32
CA ASP A 93 -0.10 32.14 27.05
C ASP A 93 -1.20 31.56 27.94
N ARG A 94 -2.04 32.42 28.54
CA ARG A 94 -3.22 31.98 29.31
C ARG A 94 -4.20 31.19 28.46
N GLN A 95 -4.56 31.70 27.27
CA GLN A 95 -5.46 30.99 26.35
C GLN A 95 -4.88 29.65 25.91
N LYS A 96 -3.56 29.60 25.67
CA LYS A 96 -2.87 28.36 25.33
C LYS A 96 -2.91 27.34 26.48
N ILE A 97 -2.63 27.79 27.72
CA ILE A 97 -2.72 26.94 28.93
C ILE A 97 -4.14 26.40 29.10
N VAL A 98 -5.17 27.23 28.95
CA VAL A 98 -6.57 26.82 29.04
C VAL A 98 -6.90 25.74 28.01
N GLN A 99 -6.57 25.95 26.74
CA GLN A 99 -6.86 24.98 25.69
C GLN A 99 -6.13 23.65 25.90
N GLU A 100 -4.86 23.68 26.33
CA GLU A 100 -4.11 22.46 26.63
C GLU A 100 -4.70 21.69 27.80
N ILE A 101 -5.18 22.38 28.85
CA ILE A 101 -5.87 21.73 29.98
C ILE A 101 -7.20 21.13 29.53
N ILE A 102 -7.97 21.82 28.68
CA ILE A 102 -9.21 21.28 28.09
C ILE A 102 -8.91 20.02 27.26
N ASP A 103 -7.88 20.05 26.41
CA ASP A 103 -7.46 18.89 25.61
C ASP A 103 -7.00 17.72 26.50
N GLU A 104 -6.38 17.99 27.65
CA GLU A 104 -5.96 16.98 28.62
C GLU A 104 -7.14 16.36 29.38
N VAL A 105 -8.10 17.19 29.83
CA VAL A 105 -9.27 16.72 30.59
C VAL A 105 -10.35 16.10 29.69
N LEU A 106 -10.69 16.71 28.56
CA LEU A 106 -11.77 16.26 27.66
C LEU A 106 -11.26 15.49 26.44
N GLY A 107 -10.16 15.93 25.83
CA GLY A 107 -9.61 15.33 24.60
C GLY A 107 -8.61 14.20 24.83
N PHE A 108 -7.73 13.98 23.85
CA PHE A 108 -6.65 12.97 23.90
C PHE A 108 -5.30 13.57 24.33
N GLY A 109 -5.31 14.62 25.14
CA GLY A 109 -4.12 15.29 25.63
C GLY A 109 -3.33 15.98 24.51
N PRO A 110 -1.98 15.98 24.55
CA PRO A 110 -1.16 16.76 23.63
C PRO A 110 -1.35 16.45 22.14
N ILE A 111 -1.90 15.27 21.80
CA ILE A 111 -2.12 14.85 20.40
C ILE A 111 -3.50 15.26 19.84
N ASN A 112 -4.39 15.81 20.66
CA ASN A 112 -5.75 16.21 20.25
C ASN A 112 -5.76 17.13 19.01
N PRO A 113 -4.89 18.15 18.89
CA PRO A 113 -4.83 18.99 17.69
C PRO A 113 -4.45 18.23 16.41
N LEU A 114 -3.62 17.20 16.51
CA LEU A 114 -3.18 16.39 15.37
C LEU A 114 -4.30 15.47 14.88
N ILE A 115 -5.10 14.93 15.80
CA ILE A 115 -6.27 14.12 15.49
C ILE A 115 -7.27 14.95 14.68
N ASN A 116 -7.48 16.22 15.06
CA ASN A 116 -8.42 17.11 14.39
C ASN A 116 -7.91 17.70 13.05
N ASP A 117 -6.62 17.59 12.75
CA ASP A 117 -6.02 18.19 11.56
C ASP A 117 -6.28 17.36 10.29
N PRO A 118 -7.10 17.81 9.32
CA PRO A 118 -7.48 17.02 8.15
C PRO A 118 -6.33 16.71 7.20
N THR A 119 -5.17 17.37 7.34
CA THR A 119 -3.99 17.11 6.51
C THR A 119 -3.07 16.03 7.08
N VAL A 120 -3.30 15.61 8.33
CA VAL A 120 -2.64 14.46 8.97
C VAL A 120 -3.36 13.18 8.58
N SER A 121 -2.63 12.18 8.09
CA SER A 121 -3.14 10.84 7.80
C SER A 121 -2.80 9.81 8.89
N GLU A 122 -1.71 10.02 9.62
CA GLU A 122 -1.26 9.12 10.68
C GLU A 122 -0.52 9.90 11.78
N ILE A 123 -0.64 9.45 13.03
CA ILE A 123 0.02 10.02 14.22
C ILE A 123 0.76 8.89 14.93
N MET A 124 2.03 9.06 15.24
CA MET A 124 2.87 8.06 15.91
C MET A 124 3.54 8.65 17.15
N VAL A 125 3.13 8.19 18.32
CA VAL A 125 3.74 8.50 19.62
C VAL A 125 4.74 7.39 19.95
N ASN A 126 6.02 7.73 19.93
CA ASN A 126 7.14 6.82 20.22
C ASN A 126 7.73 7.14 21.59
N GLY A 127 6.93 7.00 22.64
CA GLY A 127 7.23 7.48 23.99
C GLY A 127 7.01 8.99 24.15
N PRO A 128 7.28 9.54 25.35
CA PRO A 128 6.80 10.87 25.73
C PRO A 128 7.45 12.02 24.97
N ASN A 129 8.66 11.82 24.46
CA ASN A 129 9.47 12.90 23.86
C ASN A 129 9.45 12.91 22.31
N GLN A 130 8.80 11.93 21.67
CA GLN A 130 8.88 11.76 20.21
C GLN A 130 7.48 11.49 19.63
N VAL A 131 6.86 12.52 19.06
CA VAL A 131 5.58 12.41 18.36
C VAL A 131 5.77 12.79 16.89
N TYR A 132 5.46 11.86 16.00
CA TYR A 132 5.53 12.04 14.55
C TYR A 132 4.13 12.11 13.95
N VAL A 133 4.00 12.78 12.80
CA VAL A 133 2.80 12.73 11.96
C VAL A 133 3.15 12.45 10.52
N GLU A 134 2.24 11.81 9.82
CA GLU A 134 2.29 11.69 8.37
C GLU A 134 1.38 12.76 7.74
N ARG A 135 1.96 13.64 6.91
CA ARG A 135 1.22 14.60 6.08
C ARG A 135 1.61 14.42 4.63
N LYS A 136 0.64 14.20 3.75
CA LYS A 136 0.87 14.01 2.30
C LYS A 136 1.98 12.96 2.01
N GLY A 137 1.99 11.86 2.75
CA GLY A 137 2.97 10.78 2.58
C GLY A 137 4.35 11.04 3.17
N LYS A 138 4.57 12.15 3.90
CA LYS A 138 5.85 12.50 4.53
C LYS A 138 5.74 12.43 6.05
N LEU A 139 6.72 11.78 6.66
CA LEU A 139 6.86 11.70 8.11
C LEU A 139 7.54 12.97 8.64
N GLU A 140 6.88 13.64 9.58
CA GLU A 140 7.35 14.88 10.20
C GLU A 140 7.39 14.72 11.72
N LEU A 141 8.52 15.06 12.36
CA LEU A 141 8.60 15.13 13.81
C LEU A 141 7.90 16.42 14.28
N THR A 142 6.95 16.27 15.20
CA THR A 142 6.21 17.40 15.75
C THR A 142 6.89 17.99 16.99
N ASP A 143 6.52 19.21 17.34
CA ASP A 143 6.92 19.84 18.61
C ASP A 143 6.09 19.35 19.82
N ILE A 144 5.10 18.48 19.59
CA ILE A 144 4.23 17.93 20.63
C ILE A 144 4.98 16.90 21.46
N LYS A 145 4.85 16.99 22.79
CA LYS A 145 5.44 16.08 23.77
C LYS A 145 4.47 15.78 24.89
N PHE A 146 4.58 14.57 25.43
CA PHE A 146 3.95 14.18 26.68
C PHE A 146 4.87 14.47 27.86
N ARG A 147 4.30 14.53 29.06
CA ARG A 147 5.03 14.79 30.30
C ARG A 147 6.03 13.68 30.62
N ASP A 148 5.57 12.44 30.56
CA ASP A 148 6.27 11.23 30.96
C ASP A 148 5.57 9.98 30.38
N ASN A 149 6.14 8.80 30.62
CA ASN A 149 5.54 7.54 30.18
C ASN A 149 4.15 7.32 30.80
N ASP A 150 3.93 7.76 32.04
CA ASP A 150 2.66 7.60 32.73
C ASP A 150 1.55 8.42 32.06
N HIS A 151 1.88 9.60 31.52
CA HIS A 151 0.95 10.41 30.74
C HIS A 151 0.55 9.69 29.44
N VAL A 152 1.49 9.07 28.72
CA VAL A 152 1.16 8.29 27.51
C VAL A 152 0.27 7.09 27.87
N LEU A 153 0.58 6.38 28.97
CA LEU A 153 -0.25 5.28 29.47
C LEU A 153 -1.67 5.75 29.83
N HIS A 154 -1.80 6.92 30.44
CA HIS A 154 -3.10 7.50 30.77
C HIS A 154 -3.93 7.80 29.52
N ILE A 155 -3.31 8.35 28.46
CA ILE A 155 -4.02 8.55 27.18
C ILE A 155 -4.39 7.21 26.53
N ILE A 156 -3.52 6.21 26.59
CA ILE A 156 -3.86 4.85 26.14
C ILE A 156 -5.08 4.33 26.90
N GLU A 157 -5.10 4.43 28.24
CA GLU A 157 -6.23 4.04 29.08
C GLU A 157 -7.50 4.80 28.68
N LYS A 158 -7.41 6.11 28.44
CA LYS A 158 -8.52 6.96 28.00
C LYS A 158 -9.09 6.51 26.63
N ILE A 159 -8.23 6.01 25.73
CA ILE A 159 -8.65 5.46 24.44
C ILE A 159 -9.30 4.07 24.61
N VAL A 160 -8.73 3.20 25.44
CA VAL A 160 -9.17 1.79 25.51
C VAL A 160 -10.33 1.53 26.47
N ALA A 161 -10.43 2.32 27.55
CA ALA A 161 -11.41 2.11 28.62
C ALA A 161 -12.87 2.24 28.15
N PRO A 162 -13.26 3.26 27.34
CA PRO A 162 -14.62 3.37 26.84
C PRO A 162 -15.05 2.18 25.96
N ILE A 163 -14.10 1.50 25.32
CA ILE A 163 -14.32 0.40 24.36
C ILE A 163 -14.24 -0.97 25.07
N GLY A 164 -14.08 -0.98 26.40
CA GLY A 164 -14.00 -2.21 27.19
C GLY A 164 -12.76 -3.06 26.91
N ARG A 165 -11.72 -2.48 26.31
CA ARG A 165 -10.43 -3.15 26.06
C ARG A 165 -9.51 -2.96 27.26
N ARG A 166 -8.56 -3.88 27.42
CA ARG A 166 -7.54 -3.83 28.47
C ARG A 166 -6.16 -3.93 27.86
N ILE A 167 -5.24 -3.18 28.44
CA ILE A 167 -3.82 -3.22 28.13
C ILE A 167 -3.07 -3.17 29.45
N ASP A 168 -2.29 -4.21 29.71
CA ASP A 168 -1.49 -4.38 30.93
C ASP A 168 -0.27 -5.27 30.63
N GLU A 169 0.58 -5.53 31.62
CA GLU A 169 1.82 -6.30 31.41
C GLU A 169 1.57 -7.74 30.92
N SER A 170 0.37 -8.30 31.13
CA SER A 170 -0.02 -9.62 30.63
C SER A 170 -0.56 -9.58 29.20
N MET A 171 -1.13 -8.44 28.79
CA MET A 171 -1.56 -8.13 27.41
C MET A 171 -1.00 -6.77 26.96
N PRO A 172 0.31 -6.69 26.66
CA PRO A 172 1.01 -5.41 26.46
C PRO A 172 0.79 -4.75 25.10
N MET A 173 -0.16 -5.23 24.29
CA MET A 173 -0.55 -4.63 23.00
C MET A 173 -2.06 -4.66 22.83
N VAL A 174 -2.61 -3.67 22.14
CA VAL A 174 -4.05 -3.58 21.89
C VAL A 174 -4.32 -2.81 20.60
N ASP A 175 -5.31 -3.29 19.85
CA ASP A 175 -5.94 -2.54 18.78
C ASP A 175 -7.28 -1.97 19.28
N ALA A 176 -7.46 -0.68 19.05
CA ALA A 176 -8.59 0.13 19.47
C ALA A 176 -9.01 1.08 18.32
N ARG A 177 -10.08 1.85 18.55
CA ARG A 177 -10.54 2.89 17.62
C ARG A 177 -10.89 4.15 18.38
N LEU A 178 -10.62 5.30 17.80
CA LEU A 178 -11.16 6.57 18.29
C LEU A 178 -12.64 6.72 17.90
N PRO A 179 -13.39 7.62 18.56
CA PRO A 179 -14.79 7.89 18.22
C PRO A 179 -15.03 8.30 16.75
N ASP A 180 -14.03 8.88 16.08
CA ASP A 180 -14.08 9.30 14.67
C ASP A 180 -13.82 8.16 13.66
N GLY A 181 -13.65 6.93 14.13
CA GLY A 181 -13.37 5.74 13.32
C GLY A 181 -11.88 5.51 13.03
N SER A 182 -10.99 6.43 13.43
CA SER A 182 -9.55 6.28 13.29
C SER A 182 -9.04 5.07 14.08
N ARG A 183 -8.15 4.27 13.47
CA ARG A 183 -7.60 3.04 14.10
C ARG A 183 -6.44 3.39 15.01
N VAL A 184 -6.43 2.83 16.21
CA VAL A 184 -5.36 3.01 17.20
C VAL A 184 -4.71 1.67 17.49
N ASN A 185 -3.40 1.57 17.31
CA ASN A 185 -2.59 0.49 17.86
C ASN A 185 -1.77 1.06 19.03
N ALA A 186 -1.82 0.41 20.19
CA ALA A 186 -1.01 0.81 21.33
C ALA A 186 -0.22 -0.39 21.88
N ILE A 187 1.04 -0.14 22.23
CA ILE A 187 1.97 -1.16 22.78
C ILE A 187 2.68 -0.56 23.99
N ILE A 188 2.68 -1.28 25.11
CA ILE A 188 3.30 -0.87 26.37
C ILE A 188 4.47 -1.79 26.75
N PRO A 189 5.33 -1.41 27.72
CA PRO A 189 6.34 -2.31 28.27
C PRO A 189 5.72 -3.62 28.81
N PRO A 190 6.42 -4.77 28.69
CA PRO A 190 7.82 -4.94 28.28
C PRO A 190 8.07 -4.99 26.77
N LEU A 191 7.04 -4.98 25.91
CA LEU A 191 7.23 -5.05 24.45
C LEU A 191 7.80 -3.75 23.86
N ALA A 192 7.36 -2.61 24.38
CA ALA A 192 7.84 -1.30 23.96
C ALA A 192 9.05 -0.84 24.80
N LEU A 193 10.25 -1.26 24.39
CA LEU A 193 11.51 -1.08 25.15
C LEU A 193 11.88 0.37 25.48
N LYS A 194 11.35 1.35 24.73
CA LYS A 194 11.65 2.78 24.88
C LYS A 194 10.52 3.57 25.55
N GLY A 195 9.55 2.88 26.15
CA GLY A 195 8.33 3.47 26.71
C GLY A 195 7.11 3.15 25.85
N PRO A 196 5.90 3.44 26.36
CA PRO A 196 4.63 3.16 25.68
C PRO A 196 4.53 3.88 24.33
N THR A 197 3.86 3.22 23.37
CA THR A 197 3.71 3.71 22.00
C THR A 197 2.25 3.70 21.55
N ILE A 198 1.88 4.66 20.70
CA ILE A 198 0.55 4.79 20.10
C ILE A 198 0.72 5.09 18.62
N THR A 199 0.03 4.36 17.74
CA THR A 199 -0.09 4.67 16.32
C THR A 199 -1.57 4.86 15.98
N ILE A 200 -1.93 6.05 15.48
CA ILE A 200 -3.30 6.41 15.10
C ILE A 200 -3.34 6.63 13.60
N ARG A 201 -4.03 5.76 12.86
CA ARG A 201 -4.26 5.90 11.42
C ARG A 201 -5.66 6.46 11.16
N LYS A 202 -5.73 7.65 10.57
CA LYS A 202 -6.97 8.39 10.37
C LYS A 202 -7.85 7.82 9.25
N PHE A 203 -9.16 7.90 9.43
CA PHE A 203 -10.18 7.40 8.48
C PHE A 203 -10.33 8.36 7.27
N SER A 204 -10.42 7.83 6.04
CA SER A 204 -10.51 8.62 4.78
C SER A 204 -11.97 8.85 4.35
N LYS A 205 -12.28 9.99 3.69
CA LYS A 205 -13.64 10.56 3.64
C LYS A 205 -14.53 10.36 2.38
N ASP A 206 -14.14 9.70 1.26
CA ASP A 206 -15.02 9.71 0.05
C ASP A 206 -15.15 8.41 -0.82
N PRO A 207 -16.31 7.71 -0.80
CA PRO A 207 -16.68 6.57 -1.69
C PRO A 207 -17.44 6.90 -3.01
N LEU A 208 -17.56 5.90 -3.92
CA LEU A 208 -18.29 5.89 -5.23
C LEU A 208 -19.82 6.13 -5.11
N LYS A 209 -20.46 6.64 -6.17
CA LYS A 209 -21.89 7.02 -6.18
C LYS A 209 -22.74 6.30 -7.24
N ILE A 210 -24.06 6.39 -7.14
CA ILE A 210 -24.99 5.74 -8.08
C ILE A 210 -24.86 6.27 -9.52
N GLU A 211 -24.53 7.54 -9.69
CA GLU A 211 -24.35 8.16 -11.00
C GLU A 211 -23.24 7.46 -11.79
N ASP A 212 -22.25 6.91 -11.10
CA ASP A 212 -21.18 6.12 -11.71
C ASP A 212 -21.70 4.80 -12.30
N LEU A 213 -22.58 4.08 -11.59
CA LEU A 213 -23.16 2.82 -12.08
C LEU A 213 -24.10 3.01 -13.28
N ILE A 214 -24.83 4.13 -13.31
CA ILE A 214 -25.67 4.52 -14.45
C ILE A 214 -24.78 4.86 -15.65
N ARG A 215 -23.69 5.62 -15.44
CA ARG A 215 -22.72 5.97 -16.49
C ARG A 215 -22.06 4.73 -17.10
N PHE A 216 -21.78 3.70 -16.30
CA PHE A 216 -21.25 2.41 -16.77
C PHE A 216 -22.29 1.54 -17.48
N GLY A 217 -23.57 1.96 -17.48
CA GLY A 217 -24.69 1.19 -18.01
C GLY A 217 -24.93 -0.10 -17.25
N THR A 218 -24.46 -0.22 -16.02
CA THR A 218 -24.70 -1.38 -15.14
C THR A 218 -26.17 -1.51 -14.78
N LEU A 219 -26.86 -0.38 -14.69
CA LEU A 219 -28.31 -0.26 -14.50
C LEU A 219 -28.82 1.04 -15.15
N THR A 220 -30.13 1.15 -15.39
CA THR A 220 -30.73 2.38 -15.95
C THR A 220 -31.15 3.37 -14.86
N VAL A 221 -31.46 4.61 -15.24
CA VAL A 221 -31.96 5.63 -14.30
C VAL A 221 -33.26 5.16 -13.61
N GLU A 222 -34.13 4.48 -14.34
CA GLU A 222 -35.38 3.93 -13.83
C GLU A 222 -35.13 2.84 -12.79
N MET A 223 -34.19 1.93 -13.07
CA MET A 223 -33.75 0.92 -12.10
C MET A 223 -33.10 1.56 -10.87
N ALA A 224 -32.33 2.64 -11.03
CA ALA A 224 -31.74 3.37 -9.91
C ALA A 224 -32.80 3.98 -9.01
N LYS A 225 -33.81 4.65 -9.59
CA LYS A 225 -34.96 5.22 -8.86
C LYS A 225 -35.77 4.13 -8.16
N PHE A 226 -35.95 2.99 -8.82
CA PHE A 226 -36.62 1.84 -8.24
C PHE A 226 -35.86 1.31 -7.02
N LEU A 227 -34.55 1.07 -7.14
CA LEU A 227 -33.72 0.58 -6.04
C LEU A 227 -33.61 1.59 -4.90
N ASP A 228 -33.53 2.89 -5.19
CA ASP A 228 -33.61 3.96 -4.19
C ASP A 228 -34.93 3.90 -3.40
N ALA A 229 -36.06 3.74 -4.10
CA ALA A 229 -37.37 3.56 -3.47
C ALA A 229 -37.45 2.25 -2.65
N CYS A 230 -36.88 1.14 -3.14
CA CYS A 230 -36.81 -0.11 -2.39
C CYS A 230 -36.01 0.05 -1.09
N VAL A 231 -34.84 0.71 -1.16
CA VAL A 231 -34.02 0.98 0.03
C VAL A 231 -34.80 1.86 0.99
N LYS A 232 -35.28 3.04 0.56
CA LYS A 232 -36.05 3.98 1.42
C LYS A 232 -37.33 3.37 1.99
N GLY A 233 -37.98 2.47 1.25
CA GLY A 233 -39.18 1.76 1.67
C GLY A 233 -38.93 0.59 2.63
N LYS A 234 -37.69 0.43 3.12
CA LYS A 234 -37.28 -0.65 4.03
C LYS A 234 -37.59 -2.05 3.46
N LEU A 235 -37.30 -2.26 2.17
CA LEU A 235 -37.31 -3.60 1.59
C LEU A 235 -35.96 -4.29 1.85
N ASN A 236 -36.01 -5.57 2.22
CA ASN A 236 -34.83 -6.40 2.41
C ASN A 236 -34.25 -6.82 1.05
N ILE A 237 -32.99 -6.47 0.79
CA ILE A 237 -32.35 -6.65 -0.52
C ILE A 237 -31.12 -7.56 -0.41
N VAL A 238 -31.07 -8.57 -1.27
CA VAL A 238 -29.89 -9.40 -1.49
C VAL A 238 -29.24 -9.05 -2.82
N VAL A 239 -27.98 -8.62 -2.80
CA VAL A 239 -27.17 -8.43 -4.00
C VAL A 239 -26.41 -9.73 -4.29
N SER A 240 -26.73 -10.36 -5.42
CA SER A 240 -26.16 -11.65 -5.82
C SER A 240 -25.24 -11.51 -7.03
N GLY A 241 -24.13 -12.25 -7.05
CA GLY A 241 -23.25 -12.39 -8.21
C GLY A 241 -22.27 -13.56 -8.10
N GLY A 242 -21.82 -14.13 -9.23
CA GLY A 242 -20.88 -15.25 -9.22
C GLY A 242 -19.53 -14.93 -8.55
N THR A 243 -18.90 -15.95 -7.95
CA THR A 243 -17.52 -15.88 -7.44
C THR A 243 -16.52 -15.62 -8.56
N GLY A 244 -15.42 -14.92 -8.25
CA GLY A 244 -14.36 -14.68 -9.24
C GLY A 244 -14.77 -13.76 -10.38
N SER A 245 -15.37 -12.61 -10.07
CA SER A 245 -15.83 -11.62 -11.06
C SER A 245 -14.74 -10.94 -11.90
N GLY A 246 -13.59 -11.58 -12.14
CA GLY A 246 -12.81 -11.42 -13.37
C GLY A 246 -11.41 -10.82 -13.31
N LYS A 247 -10.83 -10.56 -12.15
CA LYS A 247 -9.69 -9.63 -12.02
C LYS A 247 -8.35 -10.34 -11.96
N CYS A 248 -8.24 -11.49 -12.62
CA CYS A 248 -7.10 -12.37 -12.44
C CYS A 248 -6.01 -12.12 -13.48
N MET A 249 -4.78 -12.36 -13.08
CA MET A 249 -3.58 -12.26 -13.91
C MET A 249 -2.81 -13.57 -13.89
N LEU A 250 -1.91 -13.77 -14.85
CA LEU A 250 -0.95 -14.87 -14.78
C LEU A 250 0.07 -14.65 -13.66
N GLY A 251 0.61 -15.73 -13.10
CA GLY A 251 1.58 -15.70 -12.02
C GLY A 251 2.85 -14.95 -12.39
N ARG A 252 3.28 -15.03 -13.66
CA ARG A 252 4.44 -14.28 -14.18
C ARG A 252 4.24 -12.76 -14.22
N THR A 253 3.01 -12.27 -14.08
CA THR A 253 2.72 -10.84 -14.20
C THR A 253 3.44 -10.06 -13.10
N PRO A 254 4.29 -9.08 -13.46
CA PRO A 254 4.97 -8.26 -12.47
C PRO A 254 3.96 -7.28 -11.85
N VAL A 255 3.97 -7.19 -10.53
CA VAL A 255 3.21 -6.24 -9.73
C VAL A 255 4.20 -5.35 -8.98
N LEU A 256 3.88 -4.06 -8.82
CA LEU A 256 4.73 -3.12 -8.11
C LEU A 256 4.44 -3.14 -6.62
N TRP A 257 5.28 -3.86 -5.87
CA TRP A 257 5.22 -3.96 -4.41
C TRP A 257 6.07 -2.87 -3.76
N SER A 258 5.96 -2.72 -2.44
CA SER A 258 6.84 -1.84 -1.65
C SER A 258 8.33 -2.16 -1.79
N ASP A 259 8.69 -3.42 -2.07
CA ASP A 259 10.07 -3.85 -2.32
C ASP A 259 10.45 -3.88 -3.82
N GLY A 260 9.59 -3.33 -4.68
CA GLY A 260 9.80 -3.22 -6.13
C GLY A 260 8.97 -4.21 -6.95
N TRP A 261 9.28 -4.29 -8.25
CA TRP A 261 8.56 -5.17 -9.18
C TRP A 261 8.85 -6.64 -8.91
N ASN A 262 7.80 -7.40 -8.59
CA ASN A 262 7.89 -8.85 -8.39
C ASN A 262 6.69 -9.56 -9.00
N SER A 263 6.91 -10.78 -9.48
CA SER A 263 5.85 -11.66 -9.97
C SER A 263 4.80 -11.90 -8.87
N ILE A 264 3.53 -11.73 -9.24
CA ILE A 264 2.39 -11.98 -8.33
C ILE A 264 2.38 -13.43 -7.85
N GLY A 265 2.58 -14.39 -8.75
CA GLY A 265 2.58 -15.82 -8.42
C GLY A 265 3.64 -16.17 -7.38
N LYS A 266 4.86 -15.64 -7.55
CA LYS A 266 5.93 -15.81 -6.57
C LYS A 266 5.55 -15.30 -5.18
N LYS A 267 4.96 -14.09 -5.10
CA LYS A 267 4.55 -13.50 -3.82
C LYS A 267 3.43 -14.30 -3.15
N VAL A 268 2.46 -14.78 -3.93
CA VAL A 268 1.38 -15.64 -3.44
C VAL A 268 1.93 -16.97 -2.92
N ASP A 269 2.75 -17.65 -3.72
CA ASP A 269 3.33 -18.95 -3.33
C ASP A 269 4.23 -18.81 -2.08
N GLU A 270 5.04 -17.75 -1.98
CA GLU A 270 5.85 -17.46 -0.79
C GLU A 270 5.01 -17.17 0.46
N ALA A 271 3.85 -16.51 0.30
CA ALA A 271 2.95 -16.24 1.41
C ALA A 271 2.22 -17.52 1.86
N MET A 272 1.75 -18.34 0.91
CA MET A 272 1.11 -19.64 1.18
C MET A 272 2.06 -20.67 1.80
N LEU A 273 3.38 -20.56 1.56
CA LEU A 273 4.37 -21.38 2.25
C LEU A 273 4.56 -20.98 3.73
N LYS A 274 4.31 -19.72 4.07
CA LYS A 274 4.44 -19.21 5.46
C LYS A 274 3.19 -19.48 6.29
N GLN A 275 2.03 -19.47 5.64
CA GLN A 275 0.74 -19.70 6.26
C GLN A 275 -0.13 -20.55 5.33
N PRO A 276 -0.74 -21.65 5.83
CA PRO A 276 -1.63 -22.45 5.00
C PRO A 276 -2.78 -21.60 4.46
N PRO A 277 -3.09 -21.70 3.15
CA PRO A 277 -4.15 -20.90 2.55
C PRO A 277 -5.52 -21.34 3.06
N TYR A 278 -6.44 -20.39 3.14
CA TYR A 278 -7.86 -20.68 3.26
C TYR A 278 -8.40 -21.06 1.89
N THR A 279 -9.32 -22.02 1.83
CA THR A 279 -10.00 -22.40 0.60
C THR A 279 -11.47 -22.07 0.72
N ASP A 280 -12.03 -21.42 -0.30
CA ASP A 280 -13.47 -21.18 -0.36
C ASP A 280 -14.22 -22.36 -1.01
N GLY A 281 -15.55 -22.29 -1.02
CA GLY A 281 -16.40 -23.34 -1.59
C GLY A 281 -16.29 -23.51 -3.11
N ASP A 282 -15.63 -22.58 -3.81
CA ASP A 282 -15.50 -22.57 -5.27
C ASP A 282 -14.06 -22.89 -5.73
N GLY A 283 -13.18 -23.27 -4.79
CA GLY A 283 -11.81 -23.72 -5.08
C GLY A 283 -10.79 -22.58 -5.19
N TRP A 284 -11.13 -21.38 -4.73
CA TRP A 284 -10.15 -20.30 -4.54
C TRP A 284 -9.35 -20.52 -3.28
N GLU A 285 -8.06 -20.22 -3.36
CA GLU A 285 -7.15 -20.23 -2.23
C GLU A 285 -6.71 -18.79 -1.92
N TYR A 286 -6.71 -18.40 -0.64
CA TYR A 286 -6.26 -17.06 -0.24
C TYR A 286 -5.44 -17.03 1.05
N VAL A 287 -4.67 -15.95 1.19
CA VAL A 287 -3.91 -15.63 2.40
C VAL A 287 -3.91 -14.12 2.65
N ASP A 288 -4.14 -13.74 3.89
CA ASP A 288 -4.05 -12.34 4.34
C ASP A 288 -2.59 -12.01 4.66
N THR A 289 -2.11 -10.85 4.19
CA THR A 289 -0.70 -10.48 4.32
C THR A 289 -0.50 -9.03 4.75
N ASN A 290 0.63 -8.79 5.40
CA ASN A 290 1.14 -7.44 5.69
C ASN A 290 1.96 -6.87 4.53
N LEU A 291 1.89 -7.46 3.33
CA LEU A 291 2.56 -6.92 2.16
C LEU A 291 1.90 -5.59 1.78
N LYS A 292 2.71 -4.72 1.16
CA LYS A 292 2.23 -3.45 0.63
C LYS A 292 2.40 -3.41 -0.88
N VAL A 293 1.38 -2.92 -1.57
CA VAL A 293 1.33 -2.83 -3.04
C VAL A 293 1.06 -1.39 -3.49
N LEU A 294 1.75 -0.93 -4.54
CA LEU A 294 1.51 0.40 -5.07
C LEU A 294 0.14 0.46 -5.74
N SER A 295 -0.62 1.46 -5.35
CA SER A 295 -1.99 1.72 -5.78
C SER A 295 -2.14 3.20 -6.13
N PHE A 296 -3.16 3.56 -6.90
CA PHE A 296 -3.46 4.92 -7.30
C PHE A 296 -4.73 5.42 -6.61
N ASP A 297 -4.64 6.51 -5.85
CA ASP A 297 -5.79 7.17 -5.24
C ASP A 297 -6.43 8.11 -6.29
N TRP A 298 -7.53 7.66 -6.90
CA TRP A 298 -8.29 8.43 -7.88
C TRP A 298 -8.94 9.69 -7.30
N THR A 299 -9.10 9.78 -5.98
CA THR A 299 -9.69 10.95 -5.32
C THR A 299 -8.66 12.05 -5.15
N LYS A 300 -7.45 11.68 -4.72
CA LYS A 300 -6.34 12.63 -4.48
C LYS A 300 -5.47 12.87 -5.70
N GLY A 301 -5.51 11.99 -6.68
CA GLY A 301 -4.63 12.01 -7.83
C GLY A 301 -3.17 11.75 -7.47
N GLU A 302 -2.92 10.82 -6.54
CA GLU A 302 -1.57 10.45 -6.11
C GLU A 302 -1.43 8.93 -5.99
N TYR A 303 -0.19 8.46 -6.07
CA TYR A 303 0.13 7.06 -5.84
C TYR A 303 0.45 6.83 -4.36
N LYS A 304 -0.03 5.72 -3.79
CA LYS A 304 0.17 5.33 -2.40
C LYS A 304 0.47 3.82 -2.29
N LEU A 305 1.31 3.44 -1.33
CA LEU A 305 1.42 2.04 -0.91
C LEU A 305 0.18 1.66 -0.08
N ALA A 306 -0.66 0.80 -0.64
CA ALA A 306 -1.79 0.23 0.07
C ALA A 306 -1.33 -0.93 0.95
N GLU A 307 -1.94 -1.05 2.12
CA GLU A 307 -1.67 -2.07 3.14
C GLU A 307 -2.83 -3.07 3.20
N ASN A 308 -2.71 -4.12 4.03
CA ASN A 308 -3.74 -5.14 4.22
C ASN A 308 -4.13 -5.83 2.91
N VAL A 309 -3.13 -6.48 2.30
CA VAL A 309 -3.25 -7.10 0.99
C VAL A 309 -3.61 -8.57 1.17
N ARG A 310 -4.79 -8.96 0.67
CA ARG A 310 -5.16 -10.38 0.52
C ARG A 310 -4.75 -10.87 -0.86
N LEU A 311 -4.04 -11.99 -0.87
CA LEU A 311 -3.57 -12.64 -2.09
C LEU A 311 -4.46 -13.84 -2.42
N TRP A 312 -4.82 -13.96 -3.69
CA TRP A 312 -5.71 -15.01 -4.18
C TRP A 312 -5.03 -15.86 -5.25
N ARG A 313 -5.40 -17.14 -5.32
CA ARG A 313 -5.04 -18.08 -6.38
C ARG A 313 -6.26 -18.93 -6.75
N HIS A 314 -6.42 -19.19 -8.04
CA HIS A 314 -7.45 -20.10 -8.56
C HIS A 314 -6.95 -20.81 -9.81
N ARG A 315 -7.56 -21.95 -10.14
CA ARG A 315 -7.25 -22.67 -11.39
C ARG A 315 -7.44 -21.76 -12.60
N ALA A 316 -6.44 -21.71 -13.46
CA ALA A 316 -6.45 -20.82 -14.60
C ALA A 316 -7.38 -21.30 -15.73
N PRO A 317 -8.00 -20.38 -16.48
CA PRO A 317 -8.71 -20.72 -17.71
C PRO A 317 -7.75 -21.10 -18.83
N ASP A 318 -8.25 -21.77 -19.88
CA ASP A 318 -7.43 -22.20 -21.03
C ASP A 318 -6.93 -21.04 -21.91
N GLN A 319 -7.55 -19.88 -21.80
CA GLN A 319 -7.27 -18.70 -22.63
C GLN A 319 -7.19 -17.43 -21.79
N ILE A 320 -6.28 -16.54 -22.19
CA ILE A 320 -6.03 -15.23 -21.57
C ILE A 320 -5.81 -14.17 -22.65
N TYR A 321 -6.06 -12.91 -22.31
CA TYR A 321 -5.79 -11.79 -23.21
C TYR A 321 -4.42 -11.21 -22.92
N LYS A 322 -3.67 -10.99 -23.99
CA LYS A 322 -2.44 -10.20 -24.02
C LYS A 322 -2.76 -8.84 -24.61
N ILE A 323 -2.45 -7.78 -23.86
CA ILE A 323 -2.70 -6.40 -24.26
C ILE A 323 -1.36 -5.69 -24.40
N LYS A 324 -1.17 -4.96 -25.50
CA LYS A 324 -0.02 -4.07 -25.68
C LYS A 324 -0.42 -2.66 -26.04
N THR A 325 0.27 -1.68 -25.47
CA THR A 325 0.06 -0.26 -25.73
C THR A 325 1.13 0.34 -26.66
N ALA A 326 0.91 1.56 -27.14
CA ALA A 326 1.76 2.26 -28.09
C ALA A 326 3.13 2.60 -27.49
N THR A 327 3.21 2.82 -26.18
CA THR A 327 4.50 2.94 -25.50
C THR A 327 5.18 1.59 -25.28
N GLY A 328 4.51 0.46 -25.57
CA GLY A 328 5.03 -0.89 -25.38
C GLY A 328 4.93 -1.39 -23.95
N ARG A 329 3.85 -1.03 -23.24
CA ARG A 329 3.45 -1.74 -22.00
C ARG A 329 2.71 -3.00 -22.38
N GLU A 330 2.94 -4.09 -21.63
CA GLU A 330 2.25 -5.36 -21.86
C GLU A 330 1.69 -5.94 -20.57
N ILE A 331 0.48 -6.49 -20.63
CA ILE A 331 -0.15 -7.22 -19.52
C ILE A 331 -0.93 -8.43 -20.05
N GLU A 332 -0.92 -9.51 -19.28
CA GLU A 332 -1.59 -10.77 -19.60
C GLU A 332 -2.58 -11.12 -18.51
N VAL A 333 -3.85 -11.14 -18.88
CA VAL A 333 -4.96 -11.13 -17.94
C VAL A 333 -6.08 -12.05 -18.40
N THR A 334 -6.93 -12.47 -17.47
CA THR A 334 -8.18 -13.13 -17.86
C THR A 334 -9.02 -12.21 -18.75
N PRO A 335 -9.84 -12.74 -19.66
CA PRO A 335 -10.78 -11.94 -20.49
C PRO A 335 -11.54 -10.90 -19.68
N GLU A 336 -11.78 -11.28 -18.44
CA GLU A 336 -12.60 -10.55 -17.52
C GLU A 336 -11.86 -9.42 -16.77
N HIS A 337 -10.59 -9.13 -17.04
CA HIS A 337 -9.85 -8.16 -16.24
C HIS A 337 -10.23 -6.71 -16.60
N PRO A 338 -10.57 -5.85 -15.61
CA PRO A 338 -11.00 -4.48 -15.87
C PRO A 338 -9.82 -3.50 -15.99
N PHE A 339 -9.96 -2.54 -16.89
CA PHE A 339 -9.06 -1.40 -17.09
C PHE A 339 -9.85 -0.10 -17.18
N PHE A 340 -9.19 1.04 -16.99
CA PHE A 340 -9.81 2.33 -17.24
C PHE A 340 -9.51 2.82 -18.65
N THR A 341 -10.51 3.36 -19.34
CA THR A 341 -10.44 3.97 -20.67
C THR A 341 -11.13 5.34 -20.68
N LEU A 342 -11.00 6.06 -21.80
CA LEU A 342 -11.70 7.31 -22.05
C LEU A 342 -12.81 7.13 -23.08
N VAL A 343 -14.04 7.44 -22.69
CA VAL A 343 -15.19 7.52 -23.59
C VAL A 343 -15.77 8.93 -23.49
N ASN A 344 -15.76 9.67 -24.60
CA ASN A 344 -16.27 11.05 -24.67
C ASN A 344 -15.66 12.00 -23.61
N GLY A 345 -14.40 11.79 -23.25
CA GLY A 345 -13.69 12.60 -22.23
C GLY A 345 -13.93 12.17 -20.77
N ASN A 346 -14.74 11.14 -20.53
CA ASN A 346 -14.96 10.59 -19.19
C ASN A 346 -14.18 9.29 -18.97
N ILE A 347 -13.70 9.10 -17.74
CA ILE A 347 -13.04 7.87 -17.30
C ILE A 347 -14.10 6.78 -17.11
N THR A 348 -13.92 5.64 -17.77
CA THR A 348 -14.85 4.50 -17.71
C THR A 348 -14.09 3.18 -17.59
N GLU A 349 -14.69 2.17 -16.96
CA GLU A 349 -14.13 0.81 -16.94
C GLU A 349 -14.41 0.09 -18.27
N ILE A 350 -13.44 -0.67 -18.77
CA ILE A 350 -13.53 -1.56 -19.93
C ILE A 350 -12.74 -2.83 -19.66
N LYS A 351 -13.17 -3.98 -20.17
CA LYS A 351 -12.48 -5.25 -19.90
C LYS A 351 -11.55 -5.68 -21.02
N ALA A 352 -10.62 -6.56 -20.66
CA ALA A 352 -9.65 -7.11 -21.59
C ALA A 352 -10.29 -7.68 -22.86
N SER A 353 -11.43 -8.39 -22.74
CA SER A 353 -12.22 -8.92 -23.87
C SER A 353 -12.82 -7.84 -24.77
N ASP A 354 -13.18 -6.69 -24.21
CA ASP A 354 -13.80 -5.56 -24.92
C ASP A 354 -12.75 -4.58 -25.48
N LEU A 355 -11.48 -4.75 -25.12
CA LEU A 355 -10.42 -3.88 -25.62
C LEU A 355 -10.27 -4.07 -27.13
N SER A 356 -10.11 -2.95 -27.81
CA SER A 356 -9.77 -2.93 -29.23
C SER A 356 -8.60 -1.99 -29.46
N THR A 357 -7.85 -2.27 -30.52
CA THR A 357 -6.77 -1.40 -30.95
C THR A 357 -7.32 -0.01 -31.25
N GLY A 358 -6.59 1.01 -30.82
CA GLY A 358 -7.00 2.40 -30.96
C GLY A 358 -7.59 3.04 -29.70
N LEU A 359 -8.12 2.25 -28.76
CA LEU A 359 -8.63 2.77 -27.49
C LEU A 359 -7.51 3.28 -26.60
N MET A 360 -7.82 4.28 -25.77
CA MET A 360 -6.89 4.83 -24.79
C MET A 360 -7.10 4.13 -23.45
N ILE A 361 -6.03 3.70 -22.78
CA ILE A 361 -6.08 3.00 -21.50
C ILE A 361 -5.26 3.76 -20.46
N ALA A 362 -5.74 3.78 -19.21
CA ALA A 362 -5.04 4.44 -18.12
C ALA A 362 -3.80 3.65 -17.72
N VAL A 363 -2.65 4.31 -17.76
CA VAL A 363 -1.38 3.78 -17.25
C VAL A 363 -0.66 4.84 -16.43
N PRO A 364 0.33 4.47 -15.60
CA PRO A 364 1.06 5.46 -14.84
C PRO A 364 1.83 6.46 -15.71
N SER A 365 1.71 7.74 -15.37
CA SER A 365 2.52 8.81 -15.98
C SER A 365 3.86 9.02 -15.26
N TYR A 366 3.95 8.59 -14.00
CA TYR A 366 5.18 8.48 -13.23
C TYR A 366 5.08 7.33 -12.20
N LEU A 367 6.20 6.91 -11.63
CA LEU A 367 6.22 5.94 -10.52
C LEU A 367 6.92 6.54 -9.30
N PRO A 368 6.28 6.61 -8.12
CA PRO A 368 6.94 6.97 -6.86
C PRO A 368 7.76 5.78 -6.34
N ILE A 369 8.89 5.51 -6.97
CA ILE A 369 9.89 4.63 -6.38
C ILE A 369 10.42 5.35 -5.13
N HIS A 370 10.43 4.71 -3.96
CA HIS A 370 11.01 5.28 -2.73
C HIS A 370 12.54 5.18 -2.82
N PRO A 371 13.25 6.25 -3.19
CA PRO A 371 14.69 6.20 -3.38
C PRO A 371 15.35 6.19 -2.00
N GLU A 372 16.31 5.31 -1.78
CA GLU A 372 17.07 5.22 -0.54
C GLU A 372 18.57 5.22 -0.83
N LYS A 373 19.37 5.75 0.09
CA LYS A 373 20.82 5.69 -0.05
C LYS A 373 21.28 4.24 0.13
N VAL A 374 21.71 3.60 -0.96
CA VAL A 374 22.13 2.20 -0.94
C VAL A 374 23.47 2.05 -0.21
N ASN A 375 23.53 1.11 0.73
CA ASN A 375 24.79 0.74 1.38
C ASN A 375 25.63 -0.12 0.42
N ILE A 376 26.68 0.50 -0.13
CA ILE A 376 27.59 -0.15 -1.08
C ILE A 376 28.39 -1.27 -0.42
N LEU A 377 28.69 -1.17 0.87
CA LEU A 377 29.42 -2.21 1.57
C LEU A 377 28.67 -3.53 1.52
N ASP A 378 27.34 -3.49 1.66
CA ASP A 378 26.48 -4.67 1.55
C ASP A 378 26.61 -5.35 0.18
N GLN A 379 26.78 -4.56 -0.89
CA GLN A 379 26.96 -5.09 -2.24
C GLN A 379 28.35 -5.69 -2.43
N LEU A 380 29.39 -5.07 -1.89
CA LEU A 380 30.77 -5.59 -1.96
C LEU A 380 30.94 -6.87 -1.14
N MET A 381 30.17 -7.06 -0.06
CA MET A 381 30.20 -8.26 0.78
C MET A 381 29.72 -9.52 0.09
N GLU A 382 29.00 -9.40 -1.03
CA GLU A 382 28.63 -10.54 -1.88
C GLU A 382 29.81 -11.06 -2.72
N SER A 383 30.93 -10.35 -2.75
CA SER A 383 32.13 -10.79 -3.45
C SER A 383 32.76 -12.03 -2.83
N ASN A 384 33.08 -13.01 -3.68
CA ASN A 384 33.95 -14.13 -3.33
C ASN A 384 35.44 -13.86 -3.63
N GLY A 385 35.75 -12.75 -4.31
CA GLY A 385 37.08 -12.40 -4.80
C GLY A 385 37.75 -11.25 -4.06
N LEU A 386 37.00 -10.43 -3.33
CA LEU A 386 37.52 -9.30 -2.54
C LEU A 386 37.95 -9.71 -1.13
N TYR A 387 39.10 -9.18 -0.72
CA TYR A 387 39.69 -9.37 0.60
C TYR A 387 40.01 -8.02 1.20
N VAL A 388 39.72 -7.84 2.49
CA VAL A 388 40.08 -6.64 3.26
C VAL A 388 41.47 -6.80 3.85
N LYS A 389 42.25 -5.73 3.75
CA LYS A 389 43.64 -5.68 4.20
C LYS A 389 43.83 -4.69 5.35
N ASP A 390 44.59 -5.11 6.36
CA ASP A 390 45.14 -4.26 7.44
C ASP A 390 44.11 -3.50 8.32
N ASP A 391 42.87 -3.98 8.41
CA ASP A 391 41.76 -3.33 9.13
C ASP A 391 41.38 -4.00 10.47
N PHE A 392 42.35 -4.49 11.25
CA PHE A 392 42.06 -5.21 12.52
C PHE A 392 42.99 -4.86 13.69
N ALA A 393 43.63 -3.69 13.66
CA ALA A 393 44.50 -3.25 14.75
C ALA A 393 43.77 -3.19 16.11
N ASP A 394 42.46 -2.91 16.09
CA ASP A 394 41.56 -2.85 17.23
C ASP A 394 41.09 -4.23 17.73
N ILE A 395 41.04 -5.24 16.85
CA ILE A 395 40.55 -6.59 17.18
C ILE A 395 41.71 -7.55 17.53
N LYS A 396 42.88 -7.41 16.90
CA LYS A 396 44.07 -8.24 17.15
C LYS A 396 44.45 -8.39 18.64
N PRO A 397 44.43 -7.35 19.48
CA PRO A 397 44.78 -7.46 20.89
C PRO A 397 43.84 -8.37 21.70
N ILE A 398 42.62 -8.59 21.20
CA ILE A 398 41.54 -9.32 21.89
C ILE A 398 41.48 -10.78 21.38
N LEU A 399 42.18 -11.12 20.29
CA LEU A 399 42.19 -12.44 19.65
C LEU A 399 43.10 -13.45 20.36
N ALA A 400 42.69 -13.90 21.56
CA ALA A 400 43.32 -15.04 22.22
C ALA A 400 43.04 -16.38 21.48
N HIS A 401 43.85 -17.41 21.75
CA HIS A 401 43.75 -18.73 21.09
C HIS A 401 42.34 -19.35 21.19
N GLU A 402 41.69 -19.24 22.35
CA GLU A 402 40.33 -19.76 22.56
C GLU A 402 39.26 -18.94 21.84
N GLU A 403 39.43 -17.62 21.72
CA GLU A 403 38.52 -16.78 20.94
C GLU A 403 38.62 -17.05 19.44
N LEU A 404 39.83 -17.28 18.92
CA LEU A 404 40.04 -17.72 17.53
C LEU A 404 39.32 -19.05 17.21
N LYS A 405 39.33 -20.02 18.14
CA LYS A 405 38.58 -21.28 17.98
C LYS A 405 37.06 -21.06 17.98
N LYS A 406 36.55 -20.22 18.89
CA LYS A 406 35.12 -19.87 18.94
C LYS A 406 34.68 -19.19 17.65
N LEU A 407 35.47 -18.23 17.17
CA LEU A 407 35.22 -17.53 15.93
C LEU A 407 35.23 -18.48 14.72
N ALA A 408 36.20 -19.39 14.64
CA ALA A 408 36.28 -20.39 13.57
C ALA A 408 35.03 -21.29 13.51
N ARG A 409 34.52 -21.74 14.67
CA ARG A 409 33.25 -22.48 14.76
C ARG A 409 32.07 -21.64 14.27
N LYS A 410 31.97 -20.37 14.70
CA LYS A 410 30.88 -19.44 14.31
C LYS A 410 30.87 -19.15 12.81
N LEU A 411 32.03 -19.02 12.18
CA LEU A 411 32.17 -18.75 10.75
C LEU A 411 32.08 -20.02 9.88
N ASN A 412 31.96 -21.20 10.50
CA ASN A 412 32.03 -22.51 9.84
C ASN A 412 33.31 -22.67 9.00
N LYS A 413 34.46 -22.39 9.62
CA LYS A 413 35.81 -22.49 9.02
C LYS A 413 36.79 -23.21 9.93
N ASN A 414 37.85 -23.73 9.33
CA ASN A 414 38.94 -24.35 10.09
C ASN A 414 39.72 -23.29 10.89
N TYR A 415 40.12 -23.66 12.11
CA TYR A 415 40.93 -22.80 12.98
C TYR A 415 42.19 -22.29 12.28
N SER A 416 42.90 -23.16 11.55
CA SER A 416 44.10 -22.79 10.79
C SER A 416 43.82 -21.71 9.74
N THR A 417 42.68 -21.79 9.04
CA THR A 417 42.27 -20.81 8.03
C THR A 417 42.01 -19.44 8.67
N VAL A 418 41.25 -19.39 9.75
CA VAL A 418 40.94 -18.12 10.44
C VAL A 418 42.18 -17.54 11.09
N ARG A 419 43.05 -18.37 11.67
CA ARG A 419 44.34 -17.93 12.21
C ARG A 419 45.23 -17.30 11.13
N GLU A 420 45.30 -17.92 9.94
CA GLU A 420 46.10 -17.39 8.84
C GLU A 420 45.56 -16.05 8.34
N TRP A 421 44.23 -15.86 8.27
CA TRP A 421 43.61 -14.59 7.91
C TRP A 421 44.07 -13.40 8.78
N PHE A 422 44.14 -13.59 10.11
CA PHE A 422 44.61 -12.53 11.01
C PHE A 422 46.14 -12.36 11.00
N LYS A 423 46.88 -13.44 10.76
CA LYS A 423 48.34 -13.41 10.64
C LYS A 423 48.77 -12.64 9.38
N GLU A 424 48.10 -12.88 8.25
CA GLU A 424 48.38 -12.23 6.97
C GLU A 424 47.67 -10.88 6.80
N ASN A 425 46.79 -10.48 7.72
CA ASN A 425 45.89 -9.33 7.55
C ASN A 425 45.10 -9.38 6.25
N ASN A 426 44.56 -10.55 5.90
CA ASN A 426 44.00 -10.80 4.58
C ASN A 426 42.74 -11.65 4.72
N ILE A 427 41.58 -10.99 4.83
CA ILE A 427 40.31 -11.66 5.16
C ILE A 427 39.33 -11.46 4.02
N PRO A 428 38.64 -12.50 3.51
CA PRO A 428 37.57 -12.30 2.52
C PRO A 428 36.52 -11.32 3.07
N ILE A 429 36.10 -10.35 2.27
CA ILE A 429 35.28 -9.21 2.73
C ILE A 429 33.99 -9.63 3.45
N LYS A 430 33.34 -10.70 2.96
CA LYS A 430 32.16 -11.31 3.59
C LYS A 430 32.41 -11.73 5.05
N PHE A 431 33.56 -12.34 5.32
CA PHE A 431 33.92 -12.78 6.67
C PHE A 431 34.47 -11.65 7.52
N TRP A 432 35.15 -10.67 6.91
CA TRP A 432 35.64 -9.48 7.60
C TRP A 432 34.51 -8.76 8.34
N TRP A 433 33.36 -8.55 7.70
CA TRP A 433 32.22 -7.91 8.34
C TRP A 433 31.60 -8.74 9.46
N LEU A 434 31.45 -10.06 9.24
CA LEU A 434 30.95 -10.98 10.27
C LEU A 434 31.85 -11.00 11.51
N ILE A 435 33.17 -10.87 11.33
CA ILE A 435 34.15 -10.76 12.41
C ILE A 435 33.97 -9.44 13.15
N ARG A 436 33.92 -8.30 12.45
CA ARG A 436 33.68 -6.98 13.08
C ARG A 436 32.38 -6.97 13.89
N LYS A 437 31.30 -7.55 13.34
CA LYS A 437 30.02 -7.73 14.05
C LYS A 437 30.13 -8.65 15.27
N HIS A 438 30.96 -9.69 15.22
CA HIS A 438 31.19 -10.56 16.39
C HIS A 438 31.81 -9.80 17.56
N PHE A 439 32.69 -8.84 17.30
CA PHE A 439 33.37 -8.04 18.32
C PHE A 439 32.68 -6.70 18.62
N ASN A 440 31.48 -6.45 18.10
CA ASN A 440 30.79 -5.16 18.16
C ASN A 440 31.68 -3.98 17.72
N LYS A 441 32.49 -4.18 16.67
CA LYS A 441 33.39 -3.17 16.08
C LYS A 441 32.91 -2.75 14.70
N THR A 442 31.67 -2.28 14.61
CA THR A 442 30.97 -1.91 13.36
C THR A 442 30.80 -0.40 13.17
N GLU A 443 31.30 0.43 14.08
CA GLU A 443 31.09 1.89 14.06
C GLU A 443 31.88 2.59 12.93
N GLU A 444 31.15 3.40 12.14
CA GLU A 444 31.59 4.32 11.07
C GLU A 444 32.73 3.85 10.16
N ILE A 445 32.57 2.67 9.57
CA ILE A 445 33.45 2.25 8.48
C ILE A 445 33.13 3.08 7.24
N ASN A 446 33.86 4.17 7.05
CA ASN A 446 33.77 5.02 5.86
C ASN A 446 34.82 4.65 4.81
N ARG A 447 35.88 3.94 5.20
CA ARG A 447 36.96 3.51 4.32
C ARG A 447 37.31 2.05 4.51
N VAL A 448 37.55 1.34 3.42
CA VAL A 448 37.96 -0.07 3.41
C VAL A 448 39.07 -0.26 2.39
N ILE A 449 40.20 -0.81 2.84
CA ILE A 449 41.30 -1.19 1.94
C ILE A 449 41.05 -2.62 1.48
N VAL A 450 40.85 -2.80 0.17
CA VAL A 450 40.58 -4.11 -0.42
C VAL A 450 41.65 -4.54 -1.41
N LYS A 451 41.75 -5.84 -1.65
CA LYS A 451 42.49 -6.42 -2.77
C LYS A 451 41.71 -7.57 -3.40
N ALA A 452 42.03 -7.92 -4.63
CA ALA A 452 41.55 -9.17 -5.22
C ALA A 452 42.35 -10.36 -4.68
N LYS A 453 41.72 -11.52 -4.57
CA LYS A 453 42.32 -12.79 -4.11
C LYS A 453 43.65 -13.14 -4.81
N THR A 454 43.71 -12.86 -6.12
CA THR A 454 44.84 -13.22 -6.99
C THR A 454 45.84 -12.08 -7.20
N SER A 455 45.67 -10.95 -6.50
CA SER A 455 46.54 -9.78 -6.61
C SER A 455 47.05 -9.33 -5.24
N ASN A 456 48.19 -8.65 -5.23
CA ASN A 456 48.71 -7.94 -4.06
C ASN A 456 48.46 -6.44 -4.11
N GLU A 457 47.96 -5.95 -5.24
CA GLU A 457 47.47 -4.59 -5.42
C GLU A 457 46.29 -4.32 -4.48
N THR A 458 46.36 -3.20 -3.76
CA THR A 458 45.30 -2.76 -2.85
C THR A 458 44.64 -1.50 -3.38
N ILE A 459 43.32 -1.41 -3.22
CA ILE A 459 42.51 -0.24 -3.51
C ILE A 459 41.92 0.27 -2.20
N ASN A 460 41.98 1.57 -1.98
CA ASN A 460 41.29 2.22 -0.88
C ASN A 460 39.89 2.65 -1.35
N ILE A 461 38.85 2.03 -0.79
CA ILE A 461 37.46 2.36 -1.09
C ILE A 461 36.95 3.33 -0.03
N SER A 462 36.55 4.53 -0.44
CA SER A 462 35.79 5.46 0.39
C SER A 462 34.30 5.30 0.08
N LEU A 463 33.52 4.75 1.01
CA LEU A 463 32.12 4.39 0.80
C LEU A 463 31.21 5.62 0.63
N ASP A 464 31.58 6.74 1.25
CA ASP A 464 30.94 8.05 1.11
C ASP A 464 31.11 8.66 -0.29
N LYS A 465 32.12 8.22 -1.06
CA LYS A 465 32.38 8.70 -2.42
C LYS A 465 31.59 7.98 -3.51
N PHE A 466 30.77 6.99 -3.18
CA PHE A 466 29.80 6.41 -4.12
C PHE A 466 28.65 7.38 -4.39
N ASN A 467 28.97 8.40 -5.18
CA ASN A 467 28.11 9.48 -5.59
C ASN A 467 27.72 9.34 -7.08
N THR A 468 27.06 10.36 -7.61
CA THR A 468 26.64 10.47 -9.02
C THR A 468 27.74 10.10 -10.03
N ASP A 469 29.00 10.43 -9.77
CA ASP A 469 30.11 10.17 -10.69
C ASP A 469 30.49 8.70 -10.77
N ILE A 470 30.47 7.98 -9.64
CA ILE A 470 30.73 6.53 -9.66
C ILE A 470 29.57 5.80 -10.34
N PHE A 471 28.33 6.24 -10.12
CA PHE A 471 27.18 5.65 -10.81
C PHE A 471 27.15 5.98 -12.30
N TRP A 472 27.57 7.18 -12.68
CA TRP A 472 27.84 7.52 -14.08
C TRP A 472 28.88 6.59 -14.70
N LEU A 473 29.99 6.33 -14.00
CA LEU A 473 31.00 5.38 -14.47
C LEU A 473 30.43 3.96 -14.59
N LEU A 474 29.58 3.52 -13.65
CA LEU A 474 28.89 2.23 -13.71
C LEU A 474 27.99 2.13 -14.96
N GLY A 475 27.20 3.17 -15.24
CA GLY A 475 26.39 3.25 -16.45
C GLY A 475 27.24 3.20 -17.73
N LEU A 476 28.31 3.99 -17.78
CA LEU A 476 29.23 3.99 -18.92
C LEU A 476 29.89 2.62 -19.13
N LEU A 477 30.22 1.90 -18.05
CA LEU A 477 30.80 0.56 -18.11
C LEU A 477 29.83 -0.51 -18.58
N LEU A 478 28.53 -0.33 -18.36
CA LEU A 478 27.49 -1.22 -18.87
C LEU A 478 27.26 -1.02 -20.37
N ALA A 479 27.42 0.21 -20.86
CA ALA A 479 27.37 0.54 -22.28
C ALA A 479 28.68 0.14 -23.01
N ASP A 480 29.74 0.91 -22.80
CA ASP A 480 30.98 0.85 -23.60
C ASP A 480 32.13 0.08 -22.91
N GLY A 481 31.89 -0.45 -21.71
CA GLY A 481 32.91 -1.11 -20.90
C GLY A 481 33.11 -2.60 -21.20
N HIS A 482 34.29 -3.12 -20.87
CA HIS A 482 34.59 -4.54 -20.81
C HIS A 482 35.34 -4.90 -19.52
N LEU A 483 34.85 -5.93 -18.81
CA LEU A 483 35.55 -6.52 -17.68
C LEU A 483 36.27 -7.79 -18.12
N GLY A 484 37.61 -7.68 -18.20
CA GLY A 484 38.51 -8.81 -18.40
C GLY A 484 38.83 -9.53 -17.08
N LYS A 485 39.81 -10.43 -17.11
CA LYS A 485 40.22 -11.17 -15.90
C LYS A 485 41.02 -10.32 -14.89
N LYS A 486 41.80 -9.37 -15.38
CA LYS A 486 42.75 -8.56 -14.58
C LYS A 486 42.71 -7.08 -14.93
N TYR A 487 41.78 -6.68 -15.80
CA TYR A 487 41.66 -5.33 -16.27
C TYR A 487 40.20 -4.98 -16.54
N LEU A 488 39.90 -3.71 -16.37
CA LEU A 488 38.68 -3.05 -16.77
C LEU A 488 39.04 -2.12 -17.93
N GLU A 489 38.28 -2.11 -19.01
CA GLU A 489 38.52 -1.21 -20.13
C GLU A 489 37.22 -0.54 -20.59
N ILE A 490 37.32 0.67 -21.13
CA ILE A 490 36.21 1.42 -21.72
C ILE A 490 36.63 1.80 -23.14
N HIS A 491 35.81 1.44 -24.12
CA HIS A 491 36.02 1.78 -25.54
C HIS A 491 35.26 3.06 -25.87
N GLY A 492 35.81 3.93 -26.72
CA GLY A 492 35.08 5.12 -27.11
C GLY A 492 35.86 6.04 -28.05
N ASN A 493 35.17 6.59 -29.04
CA ASN A 493 35.76 7.58 -29.94
C ASN A 493 35.84 9.00 -29.34
N ASN A 494 35.20 9.22 -28.19
CA ASN A 494 35.25 10.48 -27.46
C ASN A 494 36.34 10.40 -26.39
N VAL A 495 37.50 10.99 -26.66
CA VAL A 495 38.65 10.99 -25.75
C VAL A 495 38.32 11.70 -24.43
N ASP A 496 37.55 12.79 -24.47
CA ASP A 496 37.16 13.54 -23.27
C ASP A 496 36.36 12.66 -22.29
N LEU A 497 35.53 11.74 -22.80
CA LEU A 497 34.82 10.77 -21.96
C LEU A 497 35.77 9.78 -21.30
N LEU A 498 36.78 9.29 -22.03
CA LEU A 498 37.78 8.37 -21.49
C LEU A 498 38.65 9.06 -20.42
N GLU A 499 38.99 10.32 -20.61
CA GLU A 499 39.71 11.14 -19.63
C GLU A 499 38.87 11.43 -18.39
N GLN A 500 37.56 11.64 -18.55
CA GLN A 500 36.65 11.78 -17.40
C GLN A 500 36.52 10.47 -16.61
N ALA A 501 36.41 9.33 -17.29
CA ALA A 501 36.45 8.03 -16.64
C ALA A 501 37.78 7.80 -15.90
N GLN A 502 38.91 8.17 -16.50
CA GLN A 502 40.23 8.16 -15.82
C GLN A 502 40.22 9.00 -14.54
N ARG A 503 39.70 10.22 -14.62
CA ARG A 503 39.66 11.13 -13.47
C ARG A 503 38.85 10.52 -12.33
N ILE A 504 37.65 10.02 -12.62
CA ILE A 504 36.78 9.39 -11.62
C ILE A 504 37.45 8.14 -11.02
N VAL A 505 38.04 7.27 -11.85
CA VAL A 505 38.72 6.06 -11.34
C VAL A 505 39.92 6.44 -10.46
N LYS A 506 40.69 7.45 -10.85
CA LYS A 506 41.85 7.93 -10.09
C LYS A 506 41.43 8.54 -8.74
N GLU A 507 40.42 9.41 -8.73
CA GLU A 507 39.95 10.13 -7.54
C GLU A 507 39.29 9.21 -6.49
N ASN A 508 38.72 8.09 -6.94
CA ASN A 508 37.94 7.17 -6.09
C ASN A 508 38.66 5.86 -5.76
N PHE A 509 39.56 5.39 -6.62
CA PHE A 509 40.24 4.11 -6.45
C PHE A 509 41.76 4.19 -6.53
N GLU A 510 42.33 5.37 -6.83
CA GLU A 510 43.79 5.58 -6.99
C GLU A 510 44.43 4.73 -8.09
N VAL A 511 43.62 4.25 -9.05
CA VAL A 511 44.08 3.43 -10.19
C VAL A 511 44.28 4.29 -11.44
N TYR A 512 45.43 4.12 -12.09
CA TYR A 512 45.76 4.78 -13.35
C TYR A 512 45.48 3.84 -14.54
N GLY A 513 44.76 4.36 -15.52
CA GLY A 513 44.48 3.72 -16.79
C GLY A 513 45.48 4.12 -17.87
N GLN A 514 45.66 3.22 -18.82
CA GLN A 514 46.49 3.43 -20.00
C GLN A 514 45.58 3.74 -21.18
N LEU A 515 45.72 4.95 -21.73
CA LEU A 515 45.00 5.35 -22.94
C LEU A 515 45.73 4.80 -24.16
N GLU A 516 45.06 3.96 -24.93
CA GLU A 516 45.61 3.28 -26.10
C GLU A 516 44.95 3.80 -27.37
N PHE A 517 45.77 4.35 -28.28
CA PHE A 517 45.35 4.74 -29.64
C PHE A 517 45.94 3.74 -30.64
N ALA A 518 45.15 2.74 -31.04
CA ALA A 518 45.59 1.78 -32.06
C ALA A 518 45.21 2.26 -33.46
N ARG A 519 46.14 2.21 -34.42
CA ARG A 519 45.86 2.46 -35.84
C ARG A 519 44.75 1.49 -36.29
N ASN A 520 43.62 2.03 -36.74
CA ASN A 520 42.42 1.30 -37.19
C ASN A 520 41.57 0.64 -36.08
N ARG A 521 41.66 1.07 -34.81
CA ARG A 521 40.73 0.62 -33.75
C ARG A 521 40.20 1.81 -32.95
N THR A 522 39.01 1.65 -32.39
CA THR A 522 38.40 2.59 -31.44
C THR A 522 39.39 2.87 -30.29
N PRO A 523 39.62 4.14 -29.92
CA PRO A 523 40.39 4.45 -28.72
C PRO A 523 39.78 3.76 -27.50
N ARG A 524 40.64 3.41 -26.56
CA ARG A 524 40.21 2.79 -25.31
C ARG A 524 41.10 3.20 -24.17
N ILE A 525 40.55 3.21 -22.98
CA ILE A 525 41.32 3.30 -21.74
C ILE A 525 41.23 1.99 -20.99
N ARG A 526 42.37 1.49 -20.51
CA ARG A 526 42.45 0.24 -19.76
C ARG A 526 43.08 0.42 -18.39
N PHE A 527 42.37 -0.01 -17.36
CA PHE A 527 42.78 -0.02 -15.97
C PHE A 527 43.20 -1.44 -15.58
N TYR A 528 44.49 -1.64 -15.32
CA TYR A 528 45.04 -2.93 -14.92
C TYR A 528 44.89 -3.13 -13.41
N SER A 529 43.66 -3.44 -12.98
CA SER A 529 43.38 -3.73 -11.58
C SER A 529 42.40 -4.89 -11.43
N SER A 530 42.83 -5.94 -10.74
CA SER A 530 41.96 -7.09 -10.47
C SER A 530 40.93 -6.78 -9.38
N ALA A 531 41.28 -5.92 -8.41
CA ALA A 531 40.35 -5.48 -7.37
C ALA A 531 39.22 -4.63 -7.97
N LEU A 532 39.55 -3.74 -8.91
CA LEU A 532 38.55 -2.92 -9.62
C LEU A 532 37.56 -3.78 -10.42
N VAL A 533 38.04 -4.85 -11.06
CA VAL A 533 37.17 -5.83 -11.76
C VAL A 533 36.18 -6.48 -10.80
N GLU A 534 36.64 -6.95 -9.64
CA GLU A 534 35.78 -7.58 -8.64
C GLU A 534 34.73 -6.59 -8.09
N ILE A 535 35.11 -5.33 -7.84
CA ILE A 535 34.20 -4.27 -7.38
C ILE A 535 33.07 -4.06 -8.39
N PHE A 536 33.39 -3.78 -9.66
CA PHE A 536 32.37 -3.50 -10.67
C PHE A 536 31.55 -4.73 -11.07
N GLU A 537 32.10 -5.94 -10.92
CA GLU A 537 31.30 -7.16 -11.04
C GLU A 537 30.24 -7.27 -9.94
N CYS A 538 30.57 -6.95 -8.68
CA CYS A 538 29.58 -6.91 -7.58
C CYS A 538 28.50 -5.85 -7.81
N LEU A 539 28.84 -4.76 -8.49
CA LEU A 539 27.89 -3.71 -8.85
C LEU A 539 27.01 -4.07 -10.06
N GLY A 540 27.20 -5.24 -10.66
CA GLY A 540 26.33 -5.80 -11.70
C GLY A 540 26.89 -5.74 -13.12
N VAL A 541 28.16 -5.37 -13.30
CA VAL A 541 28.82 -5.40 -14.62
C VAL A 541 29.32 -6.83 -14.91
N PRO A 542 28.83 -7.52 -15.97
CA PRO A 542 29.24 -8.90 -16.22
C PRO A 542 30.67 -8.98 -16.80
N ARG A 543 31.42 -10.03 -16.44
CA ARG A 543 32.69 -10.38 -17.08
C ARG A 543 32.48 -10.91 -18.51
N GLY A 544 33.40 -10.60 -19.41
CA GLY A 544 33.39 -11.16 -20.77
C GLY A 544 32.39 -10.46 -21.71
N LYS A 545 31.71 -11.25 -22.56
CA LYS A 545 30.70 -10.74 -23.50
C LYS A 545 29.42 -10.38 -22.75
N LYS A 546 29.04 -9.10 -22.77
CA LYS A 546 27.97 -8.52 -21.93
C LYS A 546 26.59 -8.41 -22.59
N ALA A 547 26.54 -8.39 -23.93
CA ALA A 547 25.42 -7.80 -24.67
C ALA A 547 24.01 -8.28 -24.23
N ASP A 548 23.86 -9.56 -23.88
CA ASP A 548 22.62 -10.23 -23.46
C ASP A 548 22.61 -10.67 -21.98
N LYS A 549 23.67 -10.39 -21.21
CA LYS A 549 23.86 -10.92 -19.84
C LYS A 549 23.64 -9.92 -18.73
N ILE A 550 23.42 -8.64 -19.06
CA ILE A 550 23.18 -7.61 -18.06
C ILE A 550 21.83 -7.88 -17.41
N LYS A 551 21.82 -8.01 -16.08
CA LYS A 551 20.60 -8.19 -15.29
C LYS A 551 20.58 -7.12 -14.21
N PRO A 552 19.53 -6.27 -14.16
CA PRO A 552 19.39 -5.30 -13.09
C PRO A 552 19.42 -5.97 -11.72
N LEU A 553 20.20 -5.42 -10.79
CA LEU A 553 20.21 -5.89 -9.41
C LEU A 553 19.01 -5.28 -8.66
N PRO A 554 18.40 -5.99 -7.70
CA PRO A 554 17.23 -5.48 -6.98
C PRO A 554 17.43 -4.10 -6.33
N TRP A 555 18.65 -3.80 -5.87
CA TRP A 555 18.96 -2.51 -5.27
C TRP A 555 19.09 -1.36 -6.28
N TRP A 556 19.25 -1.63 -7.58
CA TRP A 556 19.26 -0.57 -8.60
C TRP A 556 17.94 0.20 -8.61
N TYR A 557 16.82 -0.48 -8.36
CA TYR A 557 15.50 0.13 -8.22
C TYR A 557 15.31 0.93 -6.93
N LYS A 558 16.30 0.93 -6.04
CA LYS A 558 16.27 1.69 -4.78
C LYS A 558 17.25 2.85 -4.77
N LEU A 559 18.02 3.04 -5.85
CA LEU A 559 18.96 4.14 -5.95
C LEU A 559 18.28 5.47 -5.67
N ASP A 560 18.94 6.32 -4.89
CA ASP A 560 18.55 7.72 -4.75
C ASP A 560 18.58 8.45 -6.11
N ASN A 561 17.87 9.58 -6.19
CA ASN A 561 17.71 10.31 -7.45
C ASN A 561 19.07 10.70 -8.07
N ASP A 562 20.01 11.19 -7.28
CA ASP A 562 21.30 11.63 -7.81
C ASP A 562 22.13 10.45 -8.35
N SER A 563 22.14 9.34 -7.63
CA SER A 563 22.79 8.09 -8.05
C SER A 563 22.14 7.50 -9.30
N LEU A 564 20.81 7.43 -9.36
CA LEU A 564 20.07 6.92 -10.52
C LEU A 564 20.25 7.83 -11.74
N SER A 565 20.25 9.15 -11.55
CA SER A 565 20.52 10.13 -12.61
C SER A 565 21.93 9.96 -13.17
N GLY A 566 22.94 9.82 -12.31
CA GLY A 566 24.30 9.49 -12.72
C GLY A 566 24.36 8.22 -13.56
N PHE A 567 23.75 7.14 -13.07
CA PHE A 567 23.68 5.85 -13.76
C PHE A 567 23.08 5.96 -15.17
N ILE A 568 21.91 6.59 -15.31
CA ILE A 568 21.24 6.76 -16.60
C ILE A 568 22.05 7.68 -17.53
N SER A 569 22.66 8.75 -17.00
CA SER A 569 23.52 9.65 -17.77
C SER A 569 24.73 8.91 -18.36
N GLY A 570 25.35 8.02 -17.58
CA GLY A 570 26.48 7.20 -18.02
C GLY A 570 26.12 6.23 -19.15
N LEU A 571 24.95 5.60 -19.06
CA LEU A 571 24.40 4.78 -20.15
C LEU A 571 24.23 5.62 -21.42
N TRP A 572 23.62 6.80 -21.32
CA TRP A 572 23.38 7.65 -22.48
C TRP A 572 24.66 8.24 -23.09
N ASP A 573 25.68 8.52 -22.28
CA ASP A 573 26.98 8.99 -22.76
C ASP A 573 27.73 7.93 -23.58
N GLY A 574 27.58 6.66 -23.23
CA GLY A 574 28.06 5.53 -24.02
C GLY A 574 27.15 5.22 -25.21
N ASP A 575 26.19 4.32 -25.01
CA ASP A 575 25.35 3.74 -26.07
C ASP A 575 24.14 4.61 -26.45
N GLY A 576 23.78 5.62 -25.65
CA GLY A 576 22.65 6.49 -25.95
C GLY A 576 22.82 7.29 -27.25
N TYR A 577 21.77 7.35 -28.04
CA TYR A 577 21.71 8.11 -29.29
C TYR A 577 20.78 9.31 -29.14
N ILE A 578 21.22 10.47 -29.62
CA ILE A 578 20.43 11.71 -29.67
C ILE A 578 20.17 12.00 -31.14
N GLY A 579 18.97 11.60 -31.58
CA GLY A 579 18.49 11.81 -32.94
C GLY A 579 17.90 13.21 -33.13
N LYS A 580 17.32 13.46 -34.31
CA LYS A 580 16.77 14.78 -34.64
C LYS A 580 15.53 15.17 -33.82
N ASN A 581 14.71 14.20 -33.42
CA ASN A 581 13.42 14.44 -32.74
C ASN A 581 13.19 13.47 -31.56
N ALA A 582 14.16 12.62 -31.24
CA ALA A 582 14.02 11.57 -30.25
C ALA A 582 15.39 11.18 -29.66
N LEU A 583 15.38 10.69 -28.44
CA LEU A 583 16.51 10.04 -27.78
C LEU A 583 16.27 8.54 -27.79
N GLU A 584 17.29 7.75 -28.08
CA GLU A 584 17.17 6.29 -28.15
C GLU A 584 18.27 5.65 -27.32
N TYR A 585 17.92 4.64 -26.53
CA TYR A 585 18.90 3.74 -25.92
C TYR A 585 18.59 2.32 -26.36
N SER A 586 19.61 1.55 -26.74
CA SER A 586 19.44 0.18 -27.22
C SER A 586 20.33 -0.81 -26.50
N SER A 587 19.83 -2.03 -26.24
CA SER A 587 20.60 -3.12 -25.65
C SER A 587 20.06 -4.47 -26.12
N LYS A 588 20.87 -5.53 -26.08
CA LYS A 588 20.33 -6.91 -26.27
C LYS A 588 19.76 -7.51 -24.98
N SER A 589 19.95 -6.84 -23.83
CA SER A 589 19.31 -7.21 -22.57
C SER A 589 17.92 -6.57 -22.50
N PRO A 590 16.82 -7.34 -22.61
CA PRO A 590 15.48 -6.81 -22.38
C PRO A 590 15.27 -6.33 -20.95
N GLU A 591 15.90 -6.98 -19.97
CA GLU A 591 15.79 -6.63 -18.55
C GLU A 591 16.43 -5.26 -18.25
N LEU A 592 17.58 -4.96 -18.87
CA LEU A 592 18.19 -3.63 -18.75
C LEU A 592 17.30 -2.55 -19.37
N ILE A 593 16.70 -2.81 -20.53
CA ILE A 593 15.78 -1.86 -21.17
C ILE A 593 14.55 -1.63 -20.28
N GLU A 594 14.01 -2.67 -19.68
CA GLU A 594 12.87 -2.54 -18.77
C GLU A 594 13.23 -1.72 -17.52
N PHE A 595 14.41 -1.96 -16.92
CA PHE A 595 14.93 -1.12 -15.83
C PHE A 595 15.05 0.35 -16.25
N ILE A 596 15.65 0.62 -17.41
CA ILE A 596 15.80 1.99 -17.94
C ILE A 596 14.43 2.64 -18.13
N ARG A 597 13.45 1.95 -18.70
CA ARG A 597 12.10 2.49 -18.91
C ARG A 597 11.42 2.86 -17.59
N GLN A 598 11.57 2.03 -16.57
CA GLN A 598 11.01 2.30 -15.23
C GLN A 598 11.76 3.44 -14.52
N ALA A 599 13.09 3.50 -14.65
CA ALA A 599 13.89 4.60 -14.15
C ALA A 599 13.51 5.93 -14.81
N LEU A 600 13.30 5.94 -16.14
CA LEU A 600 12.78 7.13 -16.84
C LEU A 600 11.38 7.50 -16.35
N LEU A 601 10.48 6.52 -16.19
CA LEU A 601 9.13 6.76 -15.70
C LEU A 601 9.13 7.30 -14.26
N HIS A 602 10.10 6.95 -13.42
CA HIS A 602 10.28 7.56 -12.10
C HIS A 602 10.45 9.09 -12.18
N TYR A 603 11.18 9.58 -13.18
CA TYR A 603 11.30 11.01 -13.49
C TYR A 603 10.11 11.58 -14.31
N GLY A 604 9.04 10.80 -14.48
CA GLY A 604 7.89 11.16 -15.30
C GLY A 604 8.23 11.29 -16.80
N ILE A 605 9.25 10.56 -17.27
CA ILE A 605 9.64 10.50 -18.67
C ILE A 605 9.09 9.21 -19.27
N ILE A 606 8.12 9.35 -20.16
CA ILE A 606 7.50 8.20 -20.82
C ILE A 606 8.34 7.83 -22.04
N SER A 607 8.76 6.57 -22.10
CA SER A 607 9.53 6.02 -23.20
C SER A 607 8.78 4.92 -23.95
N ILE A 608 8.97 4.89 -25.26
CA ILE A 608 8.41 3.90 -26.17
C ILE A 608 9.37 2.73 -26.27
N TYR A 609 8.88 1.52 -26.01
CA TYR A 609 9.62 0.30 -26.26
C TYR A 609 9.49 -0.16 -27.71
N ARG A 610 10.62 -0.56 -28.28
CA ARG A 610 10.66 -1.17 -29.61
C ARG A 610 11.67 -2.31 -29.62
N ARG A 611 11.31 -3.43 -30.23
CA ARG A 611 12.25 -4.52 -30.52
C ARG A 611 12.62 -4.49 -32.01
N LYS A 612 13.91 -4.56 -32.32
CA LYS A 612 14.42 -4.66 -33.70
C LYS A 612 15.56 -5.67 -33.73
N SER A 613 15.33 -6.82 -34.39
CA SER A 613 16.24 -7.97 -34.37
C SER A 613 16.52 -8.39 -32.91
N GLU A 614 17.77 -8.59 -32.55
CA GLU A 614 18.23 -8.97 -31.20
C GLU A 614 18.30 -7.79 -30.22
N HIS A 615 17.96 -6.56 -30.64
CA HIS A 615 18.07 -5.37 -29.80
C HIS A 615 16.70 -4.84 -29.36
N HIS A 616 16.65 -4.39 -28.13
CA HIS A 616 15.53 -3.77 -27.44
C HIS A 616 15.86 -2.29 -27.25
N TYR A 617 14.87 -1.41 -27.45
CA TYR A 617 15.06 0.04 -27.47
C TYR A 617 14.12 0.70 -26.46
N ALA A 618 14.63 1.70 -25.75
CA ALA A 618 13.85 2.71 -25.06
C ALA A 618 13.97 4.03 -25.84
N ILE A 619 12.85 4.51 -26.38
CA ILE A 619 12.78 5.68 -27.25
C ILE A 619 12.04 6.80 -26.53
N ILE A 620 12.70 7.91 -26.28
CA ILE A 620 12.15 9.11 -25.66
C ILE A 620 11.80 10.08 -26.79
N SER A 621 10.53 10.41 -26.91
CA SER A 621 10.03 11.32 -27.96
C SER A 621 9.01 12.28 -27.37
N GLY A 622 8.75 13.37 -28.10
CA GLY A 622 7.93 14.47 -27.62
C GLY A 622 8.74 15.47 -26.79
N LEU A 623 8.42 16.75 -26.97
CA LEU A 623 9.21 17.85 -26.41
C LEU A 623 9.23 17.83 -24.88
N ASP A 624 8.12 17.51 -24.22
CA ASP A 624 8.04 17.47 -22.75
C ASP A 624 8.92 16.38 -22.14
N ASN A 625 8.93 15.18 -22.74
CA ASN A 625 9.80 14.09 -22.30
C ASN A 625 11.28 14.43 -22.52
N ILE A 626 11.62 15.08 -23.65
CA ILE A 626 13.00 15.50 -23.95
C ILE A 626 13.46 16.61 -23.00
N LYS A 627 12.60 17.58 -22.68
CA LYS A 627 12.89 18.63 -21.70
C LYS A 627 13.12 18.04 -20.31
N ARG A 628 12.23 17.16 -19.85
CA ARG A 628 12.42 16.43 -18.58
C ARG A 628 13.71 15.63 -18.57
N PHE A 629 14.05 14.95 -19.67
CA PHE A 629 15.33 14.24 -19.78
C PHE A 629 16.52 15.20 -19.64
N TYR A 630 16.49 16.34 -20.31
CA TYR A 630 17.51 17.37 -20.21
C TYR A 630 17.64 17.96 -18.79
N GLU A 631 16.52 18.16 -18.09
CA GLU A 631 16.49 18.68 -16.73
C GLU A 631 16.99 17.65 -15.69
N CYS A 632 16.70 16.37 -15.90
CA CYS A 632 17.00 15.32 -14.92
C CYS A 632 18.39 14.67 -15.11
N PHE A 633 18.98 14.67 -16.32
CA PHE A 633 20.19 13.90 -16.63
C PHE A 633 21.31 14.77 -17.17
N SER A 634 22.48 14.69 -16.51
CA SER A 634 23.66 15.49 -16.83
C SER A 634 24.65 14.71 -17.69
N LEU A 635 24.52 14.84 -19.02
CA LEU A 635 25.43 14.19 -19.98
C LEU A 635 26.81 14.86 -19.97
N LYS A 636 27.86 14.03 -19.92
CA LYS A 636 29.27 14.46 -19.93
C LYS A 636 29.87 14.49 -21.34
N ASN A 637 29.22 13.85 -22.31
CA ASN A 637 29.59 13.95 -23.72
C ASN A 637 29.10 15.29 -24.28
N GLN A 638 30.02 16.25 -24.45
CA GLN A 638 29.71 17.61 -24.89
C GLN A 638 28.92 17.68 -26.21
N LYS A 639 29.22 16.80 -27.18
CA LYS A 639 28.48 16.77 -28.46
C LYS A 639 27.03 16.32 -28.27
N LYS A 640 26.81 15.29 -27.44
CA LYS A 640 25.46 14.83 -27.09
C LYS A 640 24.72 15.91 -26.29
N LEU A 641 25.37 16.51 -25.29
CA LEU A 641 24.79 17.58 -24.48
C LEU A 641 24.36 18.79 -25.32
N GLN A 642 25.20 19.24 -26.26
CA GLN A 642 24.87 20.32 -27.19
C GLN A 642 23.63 19.98 -28.03
N HIS A 643 23.57 18.76 -28.58
CA HIS A 643 22.43 18.32 -29.36
C HIS A 643 21.16 18.22 -28.51
N LEU A 644 21.26 17.64 -27.31
CA LEU A 644 20.14 17.57 -26.35
C LEU A 644 19.61 18.96 -25.99
N THR A 645 20.51 19.90 -25.71
CA THR A 645 20.19 21.29 -25.37
C THR A 645 19.41 21.95 -26.50
N PHE A 646 19.84 21.77 -27.75
CA PHE A 646 19.15 22.28 -28.93
C PHE A 646 17.72 21.71 -29.05
N LEU A 647 17.54 20.40 -28.83
CA LEU A 647 16.23 19.76 -28.87
C LEU A 647 15.30 20.26 -27.76
N ALA A 648 15.81 20.36 -26.53
CA ALA A 648 15.03 20.81 -25.37
C ALA A 648 14.60 22.29 -25.49
N GLN A 649 15.42 23.12 -26.13
CA GLN A 649 15.17 24.56 -26.32
C GLN A 649 14.35 24.89 -27.58
N SER A 650 13.99 23.89 -28.40
CA SER A 650 13.22 24.12 -29.62
C SER A 650 11.81 24.67 -29.32
N PRO A 651 11.32 25.67 -30.08
CA PRO A 651 10.02 26.31 -29.83
C PRO A 651 8.85 25.32 -30.00
N ILE A 652 7.87 25.42 -29.11
CA ILE A 652 6.68 24.54 -29.07
C ILE A 652 5.84 24.79 -30.33
N VAL A 653 5.84 23.86 -31.28
CA VAL A 653 4.79 23.78 -32.31
C VAL A 653 3.65 22.99 -31.68
N SER A 654 2.70 23.68 -31.03
CA SER A 654 1.58 23.00 -30.38
C SER A 654 0.66 22.39 -31.44
N ASN A 655 0.71 21.08 -31.61
CA ASN A 655 -0.37 20.34 -32.24
C ASN A 655 -1.05 19.46 -31.19
N GLN A 656 -2.31 19.80 -30.95
CA GLN A 656 -3.36 19.10 -30.19
C GLN A 656 -3.63 19.57 -28.75
N LYS A 657 -4.76 20.29 -28.65
CA LYS A 657 -5.64 20.34 -27.49
C LYS A 657 -6.11 18.92 -27.17
N ILE A 658 -5.54 18.29 -26.15
CA ILE A 658 -6.31 17.38 -25.30
C ILE A 658 -6.86 18.27 -24.18
N GLY A 659 -8.09 18.75 -24.38
CA GLY A 659 -8.81 19.53 -23.39
C GLY A 659 -9.21 18.66 -22.19
N GLN A 660 -9.02 19.21 -21.00
CA GLN A 660 -9.83 18.95 -19.79
C GLN A 660 -9.75 17.58 -19.08
N ILE A 661 -8.66 16.81 -19.17
CA ILE A 661 -8.43 15.66 -18.26
C ILE A 661 -7.03 15.73 -17.61
N ALA A 662 -6.58 16.94 -17.28
CA ALA A 662 -5.25 17.21 -16.71
C ALA A 662 -5.19 17.09 -15.18
N SER A 663 -6.24 16.60 -14.51
CA SER A 663 -6.35 16.59 -13.04
C SER A 663 -5.60 15.45 -12.35
N TYR A 664 -5.23 14.39 -13.08
CA TYR A 664 -4.64 13.18 -12.51
C TYR A 664 -3.29 12.85 -13.18
N PRO A 665 -2.28 12.36 -12.44
CA PRO A 665 -1.00 11.92 -13.02
C PRO A 665 -1.13 10.54 -13.69
N VAL A 666 -2.10 10.42 -14.59
CA VAL A 666 -2.35 9.23 -15.42
C VAL A 666 -1.97 9.59 -16.85
N PHE A 667 -1.26 8.68 -17.51
CA PHE A 667 -1.02 8.77 -18.94
C PHE A 667 -2.06 7.92 -19.65
N TRP A 668 -2.74 8.52 -20.63
CA TRP A 668 -3.64 7.78 -21.50
C TRP A 668 -2.83 7.20 -22.64
N ASP A 669 -2.64 5.89 -22.63
CA ASP A 669 -1.83 5.18 -23.61
C ASP A 669 -2.70 4.46 -24.63
N LYS A 670 -2.31 4.48 -25.90
CA LYS A 670 -3.12 3.91 -26.97
C LYS A 670 -2.88 2.41 -27.08
N ILE A 671 -3.92 1.59 -27.08
CA ILE A 671 -3.80 0.15 -27.30
C ILE A 671 -3.45 -0.09 -28.77
N ILE A 672 -2.41 -0.90 -29.01
CA ILE A 672 -1.95 -1.27 -30.37
C ILE A 672 -2.15 -2.75 -30.67
N GLU A 673 -2.31 -3.58 -29.65
CA GLU A 673 -2.49 -5.02 -29.78
C GLU A 673 -3.38 -5.54 -28.66
N VAL A 674 -4.34 -6.39 -29.04
CA VAL A 674 -5.18 -7.17 -28.13
C VAL A 674 -5.25 -8.56 -28.75
N GLU A 675 -4.65 -9.55 -28.10
CA GLU A 675 -4.51 -10.91 -28.61
C GLU A 675 -5.02 -11.92 -27.58
N LEU A 676 -5.89 -12.84 -28.01
CA LEU A 676 -6.31 -13.98 -27.19
C LEU A 676 -5.28 -15.10 -27.34
N ILE A 677 -4.56 -15.43 -26.28
CA ILE A 677 -3.50 -16.43 -26.29
C ILE A 677 -3.87 -17.65 -25.43
N LYS A 678 -3.30 -18.80 -25.76
CA LYS A 678 -3.44 -20.02 -24.96
C LYS A 678 -2.69 -19.86 -23.64
N ASN A 679 -3.36 -20.15 -22.53
CA ASN A 679 -2.74 -20.14 -21.22
C ASN A 679 -1.83 -21.37 -21.02
N THR A 680 -0.69 -21.16 -20.37
CA THR A 680 0.32 -22.18 -20.06
C THR A 680 0.51 -22.38 -18.55
N GLU A 681 -0.12 -21.56 -17.72
CA GLU A 681 0.04 -21.61 -16.26
C GLU A 681 -1.16 -22.30 -15.60
N PRO A 682 -0.95 -23.10 -14.56
CA PRO A 682 -2.03 -23.85 -13.90
C PRO A 682 -2.97 -22.95 -13.08
N TYR A 683 -2.49 -21.78 -12.67
CA TYR A 683 -3.21 -20.87 -11.79
C TYR A 683 -3.21 -19.44 -12.32
N VAL A 684 -4.29 -18.73 -12.01
CA VAL A 684 -4.39 -17.27 -12.07
C VAL A 684 -4.43 -16.72 -10.66
N TYR A 685 -4.03 -15.46 -10.53
CA TYR A 685 -3.82 -14.81 -9.26
C TYR A 685 -4.54 -13.45 -9.23
N ASP A 686 -4.95 -13.02 -8.05
CA ASP A 686 -5.58 -11.71 -7.85
C ASP A 686 -5.14 -11.12 -6.50
N ILE A 687 -5.32 -9.81 -6.35
CA ILE A 687 -5.00 -9.05 -5.15
C ILE A 687 -6.24 -8.28 -4.74
N THR A 688 -6.67 -8.48 -3.49
CA THR A 688 -7.63 -7.57 -2.86
C THR A 688 -6.88 -6.52 -2.06
N VAL A 689 -7.15 -5.27 -2.40
CA VAL A 689 -6.65 -4.07 -1.72
C VAL A 689 -7.84 -3.39 -1.06
N SER A 690 -7.91 -3.43 0.27
CA SER A 690 -9.10 -3.01 1.03
C SER A 690 -9.43 -1.53 0.94
N ASP A 691 -8.45 -0.65 0.79
CA ASP A 691 -8.69 0.81 0.83
C ASP A 691 -8.88 1.44 -0.54
N LEU A 692 -8.02 1.10 -1.51
CA LEU A 692 -7.92 1.78 -2.79
C LEU A 692 -8.48 0.96 -3.95
N HIS A 693 -8.72 -0.33 -3.73
CA HIS A 693 -9.33 -1.21 -4.72
C HIS A 693 -8.63 -1.18 -6.10
N ASN A 694 -7.33 -0.90 -6.14
CA ASN A 694 -6.55 -0.97 -7.37
C ASN A 694 -5.08 -1.21 -7.07
N PHE A 695 -4.32 -1.64 -8.07
CA PHE A 695 -2.88 -1.81 -7.96
C PHE A 695 -2.20 -1.60 -9.32
N ILE A 696 -0.87 -1.54 -9.32
CA ILE A 696 -0.07 -1.39 -10.55
C ILE A 696 0.53 -2.74 -10.97
N ALA A 697 0.22 -3.18 -12.19
CA ALA A 697 0.65 -4.48 -12.72
C ALA A 697 0.99 -4.45 -14.22
N GLY A 698 1.85 -5.36 -14.67
CA GLY A 698 2.29 -5.46 -16.06
C GLY A 698 3.65 -4.80 -16.32
N THR A 699 4.15 -4.98 -17.54
CA THR A 699 5.48 -4.51 -17.97
C THR A 699 5.44 -3.07 -18.50
N GLY A 700 6.60 -2.43 -18.64
CA GLY A 700 6.74 -1.07 -19.16
C GLY A 700 6.27 0.02 -18.20
N GLY A 701 6.28 -0.27 -16.89
CA GLY A 701 5.72 0.62 -15.85
C GLY A 701 4.27 0.34 -15.49
N GLY A 702 3.65 -0.69 -16.09
CA GLY A 702 2.37 -1.27 -15.68
C GLY A 702 1.10 -0.50 -16.08
N PHE A 703 -0.02 -1.04 -15.64
CA PHE A 703 -1.40 -0.60 -15.83
C PHE A 703 -2.04 -0.38 -14.45
N ILE A 704 -3.02 0.51 -14.36
CA ILE A 704 -3.85 0.67 -13.16
C ILE A 704 -5.04 -0.29 -13.25
N THR A 705 -5.14 -1.25 -12.33
CA THR A 705 -6.13 -2.37 -12.36
C THR A 705 -7.15 -2.26 -11.22
N HIS A 706 -8.45 -2.52 -11.41
CA HIS A 706 -9.52 -2.06 -10.51
C HIS A 706 -10.40 -3.14 -9.82
N ASN A 707 -10.91 -2.86 -8.60
CA ASN A 707 -11.73 -3.74 -7.74
C ASN A 707 -13.01 -3.11 -7.08
N THR A 708 -14.12 -2.77 -7.77
CA THR A 708 -15.34 -2.20 -7.09
C THR A 708 -16.49 -3.20 -6.74
N THR A 709 -17.32 -2.88 -5.70
CA THR A 709 -18.55 -3.60 -5.23
C THR A 709 -19.86 -2.77 -5.29
N THR A 710 -20.99 -3.40 -5.63
CA THR A 710 -22.32 -2.77 -5.86
C THR A 710 -23.12 -2.50 -4.58
N LEU A 711 -22.88 -3.26 -3.52
CA LEU A 711 -23.55 -3.11 -2.22
C LEU A 711 -23.29 -1.74 -1.58
N ASN A 712 -22.05 -1.25 -1.69
CA ASN A 712 -21.64 0.04 -1.12
C ASN A 712 -22.39 1.24 -1.75
N VAL A 713 -22.79 1.12 -3.01
CA VAL A 713 -23.59 2.14 -3.68
C VAL A 713 -25.04 2.10 -3.20
N LEU A 714 -25.63 0.91 -3.04
CA LEU A 714 -27.01 0.79 -2.57
C LEU A 714 -27.18 1.22 -1.10
N SER A 715 -26.21 0.93 -0.24
CA SER A 715 -26.24 1.37 1.16
C SER A 715 -26.20 2.90 1.30
N SER A 716 -25.69 3.62 0.30
CA SER A 716 -25.70 5.10 0.29
C SER A 716 -27.11 5.71 0.17
N PHE A 717 -28.12 4.94 -0.26
CA PHE A 717 -29.51 5.40 -0.32
C PHE A 717 -30.25 5.36 1.02
N ILE A 718 -29.66 4.72 2.04
CA ILE A 718 -30.29 4.67 3.36
C ILE A 718 -30.41 6.09 3.92
N PRO A 719 -31.59 6.52 4.39
CA PRO A 719 -31.78 7.82 5.03
C PRO A 719 -30.85 8.06 6.24
N ASN A 720 -30.50 9.33 6.50
CA ASN A 720 -29.58 9.71 7.59
C ASN A 720 -30.18 9.54 9.00
N ASP A 721 -31.50 9.48 9.12
CA ASP A 721 -32.25 9.33 10.37
C ASP A 721 -32.34 7.88 10.87
N GLU A 722 -31.79 6.92 10.10
CA GLU A 722 -31.79 5.51 10.46
C GLU A 722 -30.49 5.10 11.19
N ARG A 723 -30.64 4.28 12.24
CA ARG A 723 -29.51 3.63 12.90
C ARG A 723 -29.12 2.35 12.16
N ILE A 724 -27.93 2.36 11.57
CA ILE A 724 -27.44 1.29 10.71
C ILE A 724 -26.32 0.53 11.42
N ILE A 725 -26.38 -0.80 11.40
CA ILE A 725 -25.26 -1.64 11.85
C ILE A 725 -24.65 -2.35 10.65
N THR A 726 -23.37 -2.13 10.38
CA THR A 726 -22.63 -2.90 9.36
C THR A 726 -21.85 -4.03 10.00
N ILE A 727 -21.83 -5.20 9.35
CA ILE A 727 -21.21 -6.42 9.87
C ILE A 727 -20.37 -7.06 8.76
N GLU A 728 -19.05 -7.09 8.94
CA GLU A 728 -18.10 -7.49 7.88
C GLU A 728 -16.90 -8.28 8.44
N ASP A 729 -16.20 -9.05 7.60
CA ASP A 729 -14.96 -9.72 8.00
C ASP A 729 -13.81 -8.71 8.14
N ALA A 730 -13.77 -7.77 7.20
CA ALA A 730 -12.99 -6.54 7.26
C ALA A 730 -13.91 -5.43 6.76
N ALA A 731 -13.91 -4.27 7.43
CA ALA A 731 -14.81 -3.18 7.06
C ALA A 731 -14.45 -2.63 5.66
N GLU A 732 -15.29 -2.92 4.66
CA GLU A 732 -15.20 -2.42 3.28
C GLU A 732 -16.33 -1.43 2.97
N LEU A 733 -17.45 -1.51 3.69
CA LEU A 733 -18.59 -0.62 3.50
C LEU A 733 -18.32 0.77 4.09
N GLN A 734 -18.58 1.79 3.29
CA GLN A 734 -18.39 3.20 3.64
C GLN A 734 -19.72 3.94 3.59
N LEU A 735 -20.47 3.83 4.68
CA LEU A 735 -21.75 4.53 4.86
C LEU A 735 -21.50 5.95 5.38
N ARG A 736 -22.22 6.93 4.83
CA ARG A 736 -22.09 8.37 5.20
C ARG A 736 -23.15 8.83 6.19
N GLN A 737 -24.09 7.96 6.53
CA GLN A 737 -25.19 8.28 7.43
C GLN A 737 -24.67 8.57 8.84
N GLU A 738 -25.40 9.41 9.58
CA GLU A 738 -24.95 9.90 10.89
C GLU A 738 -24.90 8.78 11.94
N HIS A 739 -25.86 7.86 11.91
CA HIS A 739 -26.03 6.83 12.94
C HIS A 739 -25.54 5.44 12.48
N VAL A 740 -24.27 5.32 12.08
CA VAL A 740 -23.68 4.05 11.63
C VAL A 740 -22.82 3.43 12.74
N VAL A 741 -23.01 2.15 13.01
CA VAL A 741 -22.17 1.34 13.90
C VAL A 741 -21.57 0.18 13.12
N THR A 742 -20.24 0.18 12.97
CA THR A 742 -19.52 -0.87 12.24
C THR A 742 -19.01 -1.95 13.18
N LEU A 743 -19.32 -3.21 12.87
CA LEU A 743 -18.89 -4.40 13.56
C LEU A 743 -18.03 -5.25 12.64
N GLU A 744 -16.86 -5.67 13.13
CA GLU A 744 -15.92 -6.52 12.38
C GLU A 744 -15.69 -7.84 13.11
N THR A 745 -15.53 -8.92 12.35
CA THR A 745 -15.19 -10.23 12.92
C THR A 745 -13.82 -10.18 13.57
N ARG A 746 -13.60 -11.06 14.55
CA ARG A 746 -12.29 -11.20 15.21
C ARG A 746 -11.80 -12.63 15.03
N PRO A 747 -10.64 -12.85 14.41
CA PRO A 747 -10.06 -14.18 14.36
C PRO A 747 -9.68 -14.66 15.78
N PRO A 748 -9.55 -15.98 16.00
CA PRO A 748 -9.05 -16.50 17.25
C PRO A 748 -7.62 -16.02 17.52
N ASN A 749 -7.25 -15.87 18.79
CA ASN A 749 -5.88 -15.60 19.18
C ASN A 749 -4.97 -16.83 18.93
N ILE A 750 -3.67 -16.68 19.21
CA ILE A 750 -2.66 -17.75 19.00
C ILE A 750 -3.00 -19.03 19.79
N GLU A 751 -3.77 -18.93 20.88
CA GLU A 751 -4.25 -20.05 21.69
C GLU A 751 -5.58 -20.65 21.19
N GLY A 752 -6.08 -20.20 20.04
CA GLY A 752 -7.35 -20.66 19.45
C GLY A 752 -8.61 -20.11 20.12
N LYS A 753 -8.49 -19.12 21.02
CA LYS A 753 -9.59 -18.59 21.83
C LYS A 753 -9.96 -17.17 21.42
N GLY A 754 -11.19 -16.77 21.74
CA GLY A 754 -11.66 -15.40 21.55
C GLY A 754 -12.03 -15.04 20.11
N ALA A 755 -12.28 -16.01 19.23
CA ALA A 755 -12.91 -15.70 17.95
C ALA A 755 -14.27 -15.04 18.16
N ILE A 756 -14.58 -14.02 17.37
CA ILE A 756 -15.91 -13.43 17.25
C ILE A 756 -16.31 -13.60 15.79
N THR A 757 -17.27 -14.46 15.54
CA THR A 757 -17.70 -14.81 14.18
C THR A 757 -18.73 -13.82 13.65
N MET A 758 -18.96 -13.82 12.33
CA MET A 758 -20.02 -13.02 11.70
C MET A 758 -21.38 -13.27 12.37
N ARG A 759 -21.66 -14.54 12.65
CA ARG A 759 -22.88 -14.98 13.33
C ARG A 759 -23.03 -14.39 14.74
N ASP A 760 -21.93 -14.30 15.50
CA ASP A 760 -21.93 -13.70 16.83
C ASP A 760 -22.26 -12.20 16.76
N LEU A 761 -21.72 -11.51 15.76
CA LEU A 761 -22.00 -10.09 15.52
C LEU A 761 -23.44 -9.84 15.08
N VAL A 762 -23.98 -10.67 14.18
CA VAL A 762 -25.39 -10.58 13.76
C VAL A 762 -26.30 -10.73 14.98
N ARG A 763 -26.10 -11.76 15.82
CA ARG A 763 -26.88 -11.94 17.06
C ARG A 763 -26.74 -10.77 18.03
N ASN A 764 -25.53 -10.26 18.19
CA ASN A 764 -25.27 -9.15 19.08
C ASN A 764 -25.93 -7.86 18.58
N SER A 765 -25.94 -7.63 17.26
CA SER A 765 -26.53 -6.45 16.64
C SER A 765 -28.02 -6.32 16.96
N LEU A 766 -28.77 -7.43 17.09
CA LEU A 766 -30.20 -7.42 17.45
C LEU A 766 -30.46 -6.79 18.82
N ARG A 767 -29.47 -6.78 19.72
CA ARG A 767 -29.57 -6.14 21.05
C ARG A 767 -29.27 -4.64 21.01
N MET A 768 -28.72 -4.17 19.89
CA MET A 768 -28.29 -2.78 19.69
C MET A 768 -29.39 -1.92 19.06
N ARG A 769 -30.60 -2.49 18.90
CA ARG A 769 -31.80 -1.87 18.33
C ARG A 769 -31.50 -1.12 17.01
N PRO A 770 -30.93 -1.79 15.99
CA PRO A 770 -30.75 -1.18 14.69
C PRO A 770 -32.09 -0.90 14.02
N ASP A 771 -32.13 0.12 13.17
CA ASP A 771 -33.17 0.24 12.15
C ASP A 771 -32.86 -0.68 10.97
N ARG A 772 -31.57 -0.85 10.64
CA ARG A 772 -31.07 -1.75 9.57
C ARG A 772 -29.81 -2.48 9.95
N ILE A 773 -29.68 -3.70 9.43
CA ILE A 773 -28.44 -4.47 9.49
C ILE A 773 -27.94 -4.65 8.06
N VAL A 774 -26.68 -4.28 7.81
CA VAL A 774 -26.00 -4.51 6.55
C VAL A 774 -24.90 -5.54 6.76
N VAL A 775 -25.05 -6.72 6.17
CA VAL A 775 -24.02 -7.76 6.24
C VAL A 775 -23.22 -7.71 4.94
N GLY A 776 -21.91 -7.47 5.03
CA GLY A 776 -21.06 -7.29 3.85
C GLY A 776 -21.17 -8.46 2.88
N GLU A 777 -21.10 -9.68 3.40
CA GLU A 777 -21.30 -10.92 2.65
C GLU A 777 -21.73 -12.07 3.58
N VAL A 778 -22.69 -12.88 3.12
CA VAL A 778 -23.16 -14.08 3.84
C VAL A 778 -22.65 -15.33 3.14
N ARG A 779 -21.98 -16.21 3.89
CA ARG A 779 -21.28 -17.40 3.39
C ARG A 779 -21.63 -18.69 4.15
N SER A 780 -22.17 -18.59 5.36
CA SER A 780 -22.36 -19.72 6.29
C SER A 780 -23.56 -19.50 7.23
N GLY A 781 -23.55 -20.12 8.40
CA GLY A 781 -24.68 -20.19 9.34
C GLY A 781 -25.21 -18.85 9.86
N GLU A 782 -24.50 -17.74 9.68
CA GLU A 782 -25.01 -16.38 9.92
C GLU A 782 -26.22 -16.03 9.05
N ALA A 783 -26.42 -16.74 7.93
CA ALA A 783 -27.59 -16.61 7.07
C ALA A 783 -28.90 -16.77 7.85
N LEU A 784 -28.97 -17.76 8.77
CA LEU A 784 -30.17 -17.99 9.56
C LEU A 784 -30.50 -16.81 10.47
N ASP A 785 -29.50 -16.33 11.22
CA ASP A 785 -29.69 -15.23 12.17
C ASP A 785 -30.01 -13.91 11.42
N MET A 786 -29.43 -13.71 10.23
CA MET A 786 -29.74 -12.59 9.33
C MET A 786 -31.19 -12.66 8.81
N LEU A 787 -31.65 -13.83 8.34
CA LEU A 787 -33.03 -14.01 7.89
C LEU A 787 -34.05 -13.83 9.03
N GLN A 788 -33.69 -14.27 10.24
CA GLN A 788 -34.50 -14.02 11.42
C GLN A 788 -34.58 -12.52 11.74
N ALA A 789 -33.45 -11.80 11.66
CA ALA A 789 -33.42 -10.36 11.85
C ALA A 789 -34.36 -9.63 10.88
N MET A 790 -34.28 -9.99 9.59
CA MET A 790 -35.12 -9.46 8.51
C MET A 790 -36.62 -9.72 8.75
N ASN A 791 -36.97 -10.86 9.35
CA ASN A 791 -38.35 -11.20 9.70
C ASN A 791 -38.84 -10.56 11.02
N THR A 792 -37.94 -10.02 11.85
CA THR A 792 -38.25 -9.61 13.23
C THR A 792 -37.90 -8.15 13.51
N GLY A 793 -38.39 -7.25 12.63
CA GLY A 793 -38.39 -5.81 12.89
C GLY A 793 -37.12 -5.05 12.52
N HIS A 794 -36.22 -5.68 11.74
CA HIS A 794 -35.04 -5.05 11.15
C HIS A 794 -35.16 -5.00 9.62
N ASP A 795 -36.33 -4.56 9.18
CA ASP A 795 -36.69 -4.38 7.76
C ASP A 795 -35.73 -3.42 7.06
N GLY A 796 -35.50 -3.64 5.77
CA GLY A 796 -34.60 -2.82 4.99
C GLY A 796 -33.13 -3.23 5.06
N SER A 797 -32.85 -4.42 5.61
CA SER A 797 -31.51 -4.98 5.72
C SER A 797 -30.94 -5.32 4.32
N LEU A 798 -29.63 -5.16 4.17
CA LEU A 798 -28.92 -5.38 2.90
C LEU A 798 -27.83 -6.43 3.10
N THR A 799 -27.61 -7.28 2.09
CA THR A 799 -26.48 -8.22 2.12
C THR A 799 -25.99 -8.56 0.72
N THR A 800 -24.78 -9.11 0.64
CA THR A 800 -24.35 -9.84 -0.56
C THR A 800 -24.30 -11.36 -0.37
N GLY A 801 -24.39 -12.07 -1.48
CA GLY A 801 -24.20 -13.52 -1.54
C GLY A 801 -23.76 -13.97 -2.93
N HIS A 802 -23.13 -15.14 -3.01
CA HIS A 802 -22.61 -15.66 -4.27
C HIS A 802 -23.58 -16.60 -4.95
N ALA A 803 -24.18 -16.20 -6.08
CA ALA A 803 -25.00 -17.10 -6.91
C ALA A 803 -25.07 -16.68 -8.37
N ASN A 804 -25.40 -17.64 -9.23
CA ASN A 804 -25.44 -17.45 -10.69
C ASN A 804 -26.81 -16.96 -11.20
N SER A 805 -27.85 -17.05 -10.37
CA SER A 805 -29.20 -16.57 -10.67
C SER A 805 -29.98 -16.26 -9.38
N PRO A 806 -31.08 -15.49 -9.45
CA PRO A 806 -31.94 -15.25 -8.29
C PRO A 806 -32.42 -16.55 -7.61
N ARG A 807 -32.76 -17.57 -8.40
CA ARG A 807 -33.21 -18.88 -7.89
C ARG A 807 -32.08 -19.65 -7.20
N ASP A 808 -30.86 -19.58 -7.75
CA ASP A 808 -29.66 -20.19 -7.16
C ASP A 808 -29.30 -19.53 -5.82
N MET A 809 -29.49 -18.21 -5.70
CA MET A 809 -29.28 -17.49 -4.43
C MET A 809 -30.17 -18.04 -3.31
N LEU A 810 -31.44 -18.33 -3.59
CA LEU A 810 -32.35 -18.94 -2.61
C LEU A 810 -31.88 -20.34 -2.19
N ALA A 811 -31.43 -21.17 -3.13
CA ALA A 811 -30.91 -22.51 -2.83
C ALA A 811 -29.63 -22.48 -1.98
N ARG A 812 -28.77 -21.47 -2.20
CA ARG A 812 -27.56 -21.29 -1.39
C ARG A 812 -27.88 -20.75 -0.01
N LEU A 813 -28.83 -19.84 0.14
CA LEU A 813 -29.33 -19.44 1.46
C LEU A 813 -29.90 -20.63 2.23
N GLU A 814 -30.67 -21.51 1.57
CA GLU A 814 -31.17 -22.76 2.17
C GLU A 814 -30.01 -23.61 2.71
N THR A 815 -28.95 -23.77 1.90
CA THR A 815 -27.75 -24.51 2.30
C THR A 815 -27.01 -23.85 3.46
N MET A 816 -26.82 -22.53 3.43
CA MET A 816 -26.15 -21.76 4.48
C MET A 816 -26.91 -21.83 5.81
N VAL A 817 -28.25 -21.82 5.76
CA VAL A 817 -29.09 -22.02 6.95
C VAL A 817 -28.89 -23.41 7.56
N LEU A 818 -28.77 -24.46 6.73
CA LEU A 818 -28.47 -25.82 7.23
C LEU A 818 -27.11 -25.89 7.94
N MET A 819 -26.12 -25.12 7.48
CA MET A 819 -24.79 -25.02 8.12
C MET A 819 -24.82 -24.33 9.49
N ALA A 820 -25.93 -23.66 9.84
CA ALA A 820 -26.13 -23.04 11.15
C ALA A 820 -26.29 -24.07 12.29
N GLY A 821 -26.38 -25.36 11.99
CA GLY A 821 -26.42 -26.47 12.95
C GLY A 821 -27.78 -26.69 13.61
N MET A 822 -28.86 -26.16 13.02
CA MET A 822 -30.23 -26.40 13.47
C MET A 822 -30.93 -27.41 12.56
N GLU A 823 -31.63 -28.38 13.14
CA GLU A 823 -32.48 -29.33 12.39
C GLU A 823 -33.84 -28.69 12.09
N LEU A 824 -33.87 -27.81 11.09
CA LEU A 824 -35.12 -27.24 10.56
C LEU A 824 -35.59 -28.03 9.33
N PRO A 825 -36.90 -28.36 9.21
CA PRO A 825 -37.44 -28.87 7.96
C PRO A 825 -37.17 -27.89 6.81
N VAL A 826 -36.77 -28.40 5.64
CA VAL A 826 -36.46 -27.59 4.44
C VAL A 826 -37.58 -26.60 4.11
N ARG A 827 -38.84 -27.03 4.25
CA ARG A 827 -40.01 -26.16 4.07
C ARG A 827 -39.99 -24.94 5.00
N ALA A 828 -39.65 -25.11 6.27
CA ALA A 828 -39.57 -24.01 7.24
C ALA A 828 -38.43 -23.03 6.91
N ILE A 829 -37.32 -23.54 6.36
CA ILE A 829 -36.22 -22.69 5.87
C ILE A 829 -36.69 -21.84 4.69
N ARG A 830 -37.40 -22.45 3.73
CA ARG A 830 -37.98 -21.74 2.58
C ARG A 830 -39.01 -20.70 2.99
N GLU A 831 -39.85 -21.02 3.98
CA GLU A 831 -40.83 -20.08 4.55
C GLU A 831 -40.12 -18.87 5.17
N GLN A 832 -39.02 -19.08 5.89
CA GLN A 832 -38.20 -17.97 6.43
C GLN A 832 -37.55 -17.12 5.34
N ILE A 833 -36.98 -17.75 4.30
CA ILE A 833 -36.35 -17.06 3.17
C ILE A 833 -37.38 -16.21 2.41
N ALA A 834 -38.53 -16.81 2.09
CA ALA A 834 -39.60 -16.17 1.31
C ALA A 834 -40.29 -15.03 2.07
N SER A 835 -40.31 -15.10 3.39
CA SER A 835 -40.82 -14.02 4.25
C SER A 835 -39.80 -12.90 4.47
N ALA A 836 -38.50 -13.23 4.50
CA ALA A 836 -37.45 -12.28 4.84
C ALA A 836 -37.02 -11.39 3.67
N ILE A 837 -36.86 -11.97 2.48
CA ILE A 837 -36.26 -11.28 1.34
C ILE A 837 -37.38 -10.70 0.49
N ASP A 838 -37.31 -9.41 0.17
CA ASP A 838 -38.25 -8.76 -0.74
C ASP A 838 -37.70 -8.72 -2.16
N VAL A 839 -36.42 -8.37 -2.32
CA VAL A 839 -35.79 -8.11 -3.61
C VAL A 839 -34.44 -8.82 -3.74
N ILE A 840 -34.23 -9.49 -4.86
CA ILE A 840 -32.92 -10.00 -5.27
C ILE A 840 -32.41 -9.18 -6.45
N VAL A 841 -31.26 -8.56 -6.28
CA VAL A 841 -30.54 -7.85 -7.33
C VAL A 841 -29.45 -8.78 -7.85
N GLN A 842 -29.71 -9.44 -8.97
CA GLN A 842 -28.71 -10.27 -9.63
C GLN A 842 -27.83 -9.40 -10.51
N GLN A 843 -26.59 -9.24 -10.09
CA GLN A 843 -25.54 -8.78 -10.96
C GLN A 843 -24.89 -9.98 -11.64
N SER A 844 -24.86 -9.96 -12.96
CA SER A 844 -24.06 -10.92 -13.71
C SER A 844 -23.06 -10.20 -14.55
N ARG A 845 -22.00 -10.94 -14.82
CA ARG A 845 -21.00 -10.56 -15.78
C ARG A 845 -21.35 -11.25 -17.09
N LEU A 846 -21.73 -10.48 -18.09
CA LEU A 846 -22.11 -11.02 -19.39
C LEU A 846 -20.86 -11.46 -20.18
N ARG A 847 -21.05 -12.24 -21.25
CA ARG A 847 -19.93 -12.81 -22.03
C ARG A 847 -19.02 -11.78 -22.70
N ASP A 848 -19.53 -10.57 -22.95
CA ASP A 848 -18.71 -9.47 -23.45
C ASP A 848 -17.83 -8.90 -22.35
N GLY A 849 -18.20 -9.10 -21.09
CA GLY A 849 -17.61 -8.39 -19.99
C GLY A 849 -18.42 -7.17 -19.60
N SER A 850 -19.66 -6.94 -19.96
CA SER A 850 -20.41 -5.91 -19.22
C SER A 850 -20.81 -6.45 -17.84
N ARG A 851 -20.62 -5.66 -16.76
CA ARG A 851 -21.30 -5.93 -15.48
C ARG A 851 -22.69 -5.31 -15.59
N LYS A 852 -23.72 -6.14 -15.63
CA LYS A 852 -25.11 -5.72 -15.71
C LYS A 852 -25.86 -6.26 -14.51
N ILE A 853 -26.79 -5.45 -13.99
CA ILE A 853 -27.88 -6.00 -13.20
C ILE A 853 -28.76 -6.76 -14.19
N THR A 854 -28.61 -8.08 -14.24
CA THR A 854 -29.34 -8.91 -15.19
C THR A 854 -30.77 -9.13 -14.76
N HIS A 855 -31.01 -9.17 -13.44
CA HIS A 855 -32.34 -9.33 -12.88
C HIS A 855 -32.49 -8.44 -11.65
N ILE A 856 -33.63 -7.77 -11.56
CA ILE A 856 -34.18 -7.31 -10.29
C ILE A 856 -35.47 -8.10 -10.10
N THR A 857 -35.46 -9.00 -9.12
CA THR A 857 -36.50 -10.01 -8.93
C THR A 857 -37.16 -9.80 -7.57
N GLU A 858 -38.49 -9.73 -7.55
CA GLU A 858 -39.29 -9.78 -6.33
C GLU A 858 -39.43 -11.24 -5.86
N VAL A 859 -39.32 -11.45 -4.56
CA VAL A 859 -39.69 -12.70 -3.89
C VAL A 859 -41.14 -12.53 -3.40
N VAL A 860 -42.09 -13.22 -4.05
CA VAL A 860 -43.53 -12.97 -3.84
C VAL A 860 -44.07 -13.70 -2.61
N GLY A 861 -43.46 -14.84 -2.27
CA GLY A 861 -43.91 -15.74 -1.21
C GLY A 861 -43.73 -17.21 -1.62
N MET A 862 -44.56 -18.10 -1.05
CA MET A 862 -44.54 -19.53 -1.35
C MET A 862 -45.86 -20.02 -1.96
N GLU A 863 -45.75 -20.95 -2.91
CA GLU A 863 -46.84 -21.77 -3.41
C GLU A 863 -46.48 -23.25 -3.21
N GLY A 864 -47.19 -23.93 -2.31
CA GLY A 864 -46.78 -25.25 -1.83
C GLY A 864 -45.39 -25.20 -1.18
N ASP A 865 -44.45 -25.99 -1.71
CA ASP A 865 -43.06 -26.07 -1.21
C ASP A 865 -42.06 -25.23 -2.03
N THR A 866 -42.54 -24.40 -2.97
CA THR A 866 -41.70 -23.62 -3.88
C THR A 866 -41.82 -22.12 -3.59
N ILE A 867 -40.67 -21.44 -3.51
CA ILE A 867 -40.62 -19.98 -3.44
C ILE A 867 -40.91 -19.41 -4.82
N VAL A 868 -41.89 -18.51 -4.90
CA VAL A 868 -42.34 -17.83 -6.12
C VAL A 868 -41.52 -16.56 -6.31
N LEU A 869 -40.93 -16.45 -7.51
CA LEU A 869 -40.12 -15.32 -7.93
C LEU A 869 -40.80 -14.59 -9.08
N GLN A 870 -40.65 -13.28 -9.12
CA GLN A 870 -41.20 -12.44 -10.17
C GLN A 870 -40.18 -11.39 -10.63
N ASP A 871 -39.72 -11.50 -11.87
CA ASP A 871 -38.77 -10.55 -12.41
C ASP A 871 -39.45 -9.21 -12.72
N ILE A 872 -38.92 -8.12 -12.19
CA ILE A 872 -39.40 -6.75 -12.41
C ILE A 872 -38.60 -6.10 -13.54
N PHE A 873 -37.28 -6.30 -13.52
CA PHE A 873 -36.37 -5.89 -14.59
C PHE A 873 -35.52 -7.07 -15.03
N VAL A 874 -35.36 -7.22 -16.33
CA VAL A 874 -34.50 -8.24 -16.94
C VAL A 874 -33.58 -7.59 -17.96
N TYR A 875 -32.35 -8.09 -18.07
CA TYR A 875 -31.48 -7.72 -19.18
C TYR A 875 -31.70 -8.67 -20.36
N GLU A 876 -32.24 -8.15 -21.45
CA GLU A 876 -32.43 -8.89 -22.69
C GLU A 876 -31.25 -8.71 -23.62
N GLN A 877 -30.54 -9.81 -23.88
CA GLN A 877 -29.57 -9.88 -24.96
C GLN A 877 -30.31 -10.02 -26.29
N MET A 878 -30.30 -8.96 -27.10
CA MET A 878 -30.95 -8.91 -28.42
C MET A 878 -30.04 -9.43 -29.54
N GLY A 879 -28.74 -9.47 -29.28
CA GLY A 879 -27.77 -9.98 -30.23
C GLY A 879 -26.35 -9.79 -29.75
N VAL A 880 -25.43 -10.08 -30.64
CA VAL A 880 -24.01 -9.80 -30.49
C VAL A 880 -23.61 -9.06 -31.76
N ASP A 881 -22.93 -7.93 -31.62
CA ASP A 881 -22.45 -7.19 -32.78
C ASP A 881 -21.28 -7.91 -33.47
N ASP A 882 -20.86 -7.40 -34.63
CA ASP A 882 -19.75 -7.96 -35.43
C ASP A 882 -18.40 -7.99 -34.67
N LYS A 883 -18.32 -7.38 -33.48
CA LYS A 883 -17.14 -7.29 -32.61
C LYS A 883 -17.27 -8.12 -31.33
N GLY A 884 -18.34 -8.91 -31.17
CA GLY A 884 -18.53 -9.75 -29.98
C GLY A 884 -19.19 -9.05 -28.79
N LYS A 885 -19.58 -7.78 -28.91
CA LYS A 885 -20.22 -7.01 -27.83
C LYS A 885 -21.70 -7.39 -27.73
N ILE A 886 -22.20 -7.56 -26.51
CA ILE A 886 -23.60 -7.90 -26.29
C ILE A 886 -24.45 -6.66 -26.52
N ILE A 887 -25.24 -6.68 -27.59
CA ILE A 887 -26.32 -5.72 -27.77
C ILE A 887 -27.47 -6.23 -26.91
N GLY A 888 -27.74 -5.52 -25.83
CA GLY A 888 -28.87 -5.80 -24.98
C GLY A 888 -29.40 -4.55 -24.31
N ARG A 889 -30.59 -4.68 -23.74
CA ARG A 889 -31.25 -3.61 -23.01
C ARG A 889 -31.82 -4.15 -21.71
N HIS A 890 -31.80 -3.32 -20.67
CA HIS A 890 -32.63 -3.58 -19.50
C HIS A 890 -34.07 -3.31 -19.91
N ARG A 891 -34.94 -4.25 -19.60
CA ARG A 891 -36.37 -4.18 -19.93
C ARG A 891 -37.18 -4.38 -18.65
N ALA A 892 -38.12 -3.48 -18.42
CA ALA A 892 -39.17 -3.70 -17.43
C ALA A 892 -40.12 -4.80 -17.92
N THR A 893 -40.53 -5.71 -17.04
CA THR A 893 -41.37 -6.84 -17.41
C THR A 893 -42.84 -6.47 -17.60
N GLY A 894 -43.24 -5.23 -17.29
CA GLY A 894 -44.65 -4.81 -17.25
C GLY A 894 -45.32 -5.13 -15.91
N ILE A 895 -44.60 -5.82 -15.02
CA ILE A 895 -45.11 -6.22 -13.71
C ILE A 895 -44.91 -5.07 -12.73
N ARG A 896 -46.00 -4.71 -12.06
CA ARG A 896 -45.97 -3.88 -10.86
C ARG A 896 -45.74 -4.79 -9.64
N PRO A 897 -44.67 -4.59 -8.85
CA PRO A 897 -44.39 -5.44 -7.70
C PRO A 897 -45.53 -5.45 -6.68
N LYS A 898 -45.72 -6.56 -5.97
CA LYS A 898 -46.76 -6.68 -4.94
C LYS A 898 -46.46 -5.79 -3.74
N PHE A 899 -45.18 -5.61 -3.40
CA PHE A 899 -44.75 -4.69 -2.33
C PHE A 899 -44.94 -3.20 -2.66
N MET A 900 -45.48 -2.82 -3.82
CA MET A 900 -45.78 -1.41 -4.14
C MET A 900 -46.73 -0.75 -3.13
N SER A 901 -47.67 -1.52 -2.56
CA SER A 901 -48.53 -1.03 -1.48
C SER A 901 -47.74 -0.67 -0.21
N LYS A 902 -46.64 -1.38 0.08
CA LYS A 902 -45.72 -1.05 1.18
C LYS A 902 -44.97 0.26 0.91
N LEU A 903 -44.52 0.48 -0.34
CA LEU A 903 -43.88 1.75 -0.74
C LEU A 903 -44.85 2.94 -0.66
N GLU A 904 -46.07 2.78 -1.16
CA GLU A 904 -47.11 3.82 -1.11
C GLU A 904 -47.52 4.15 0.32
N ALA A 905 -47.66 3.14 1.19
CA ALA A 905 -47.90 3.34 2.61
C ALA A 905 -46.75 4.06 3.32
N ALA A 906 -45.51 3.91 2.83
CA ALA A 906 -44.34 4.66 3.27
C ALA A 906 -44.23 6.07 2.64
N GLY A 907 -45.22 6.50 1.84
CA GLY A 907 -45.23 7.80 1.17
C GLY A 907 -44.31 7.89 -0.06
N ILE A 908 -43.79 6.76 -0.54
CA ILE A 908 -42.89 6.69 -1.68
C ILE A 908 -43.71 6.38 -2.93
N HIS A 909 -43.93 7.41 -3.77
CA HIS A 909 -44.66 7.27 -5.02
C HIS A 909 -43.70 7.11 -6.20
N LEU A 910 -43.70 5.92 -6.81
CA LEU A 910 -42.97 5.67 -8.06
C LEU A 910 -43.89 5.93 -9.27
N PRO A 911 -43.41 6.67 -10.29
CA PRO A 911 -44.10 6.81 -11.55
C PRO A 911 -44.43 5.46 -12.20
N GLU A 912 -45.67 5.28 -12.66
CA GLU A 912 -46.12 4.01 -13.26
C GLU A 912 -45.33 3.65 -14.53
N ASP A 913 -44.76 4.65 -15.21
CA ASP A 913 -44.02 4.47 -16.44
C ASP A 913 -42.66 3.81 -16.26
N ILE A 914 -42.16 3.67 -15.02
CA ILE A 914 -40.96 2.90 -14.68
C ILE A 914 -41.13 1.41 -15.02
N PHE A 915 -42.35 0.88 -14.92
CA PHE A 915 -42.64 -0.53 -15.18
C PHE A 915 -43.09 -0.80 -16.62
N ILE A 916 -43.30 0.24 -17.42
CA ILE A 916 -43.77 0.12 -18.79
C ILE A 916 -42.59 -0.23 -19.70
N ASN A 917 -42.77 -1.27 -20.51
CA ASN A 917 -41.80 -1.72 -21.50
C ASN A 917 -41.57 -0.63 -22.57
N ARG A 918 -40.37 -0.02 -22.60
CA ARG A 918 -39.94 0.96 -23.60
C ARG A 918 -38.83 0.40 -24.50
#